data_AF-A0A7S1TEJ1-F1
#
_entry.id   AF-A0A7S1TEJ1-F1
#
_cell.length_a   1.000
_cell.length_b   1.000
_cell.length_c   1.000
_cell.angle_alpha   90.00
_cell.angle_beta   90.00
_cell.angle_gamma   90.00
#
_symmetry.space_group_name_H-M   'P 1'
#
loop_
_entity.id
_entity.type
_entity.pdbx_description
1 polymer ?
#
loop_
_entity_poly.entity_id
_entity_poly.type
_entity_poly.pdbx_seq_one_letter_code
_entity_poly.pdbx_strand_id
1 'polypeptide(L)'
;GTPILSNIVSCIGIIVANIPEGLLATVTVSLTLAAKRLARKKVLVKKLECVETLGSTTTICSDKTGTLTQNRMTVVHLMYDNQIYTTKTATQEASFDLESPVMKQLFFAACNCSKAVFDAKDMEDFPEKSIDERKINGDASESGILRFTSKIDDVDAIRKCNPQVGGIPFNSTNKFMVTIHRDGAGEKRLLMKGAPERILERCSKYASSTGVRTLDERALAEINANLLSLMEGGERVLGFAHISLPNPPFDSTYVFDSENPNFPLDDLTFIGLMGLLDPPKESVPESVRICQSAGIQVIMVTGDHPATAKSIAKQVHIIDDPTVEEIAAQRNIHVDAVDCSEVKAIVVAGSEIKEFEEADWDRVLRHEQIVFARTSPQQKLIIVENCQRLGKIVAVTGDGVNDSPALKKANIGVAMGISGSDVSKEAADLVLLDDNFASIVHAVEVGRVIFDNLKKSIAYTLSKNIAELTPYLAYIITSIPLPISTVLILTIDLGTDIVPSIALAHEKAESDIMKRKPRDTKRDHLVNERTISFTYFQIGIIQSMAGFFTYFTIFNDYGVAPSLMSQLDGQSHYASTTVESRRWLVTSRDAFGKSSFHRSWFDDQIGDFTSDIQRANLSVQFDQISQLPVSGETGNAAFRDMVYVIGNRLQIPPCDAYSCRGLGQETRYNDFQGCFGTRNTTINLFGINDGSINPGVEAADKNTRGQPGFGCFELWSYDQQWEVQKRAQVGFFVSIVVTQYFNVNVVKTRVLSIFQQGFSNIWLLFGIVVETFIAVGLTYIPPLHSAFGTASISGLYWLAPVPFAVYLFVYDEIRKFWLRKGIYNNNKFGLWVHRFSYW
;
A
#
# COMPACT_ATOMS: atom_id res chain seq x y z
N GLY A 1 26.52 34.17 25.57
CA GLY A 1 25.90 33.23 24.61
C GLY A 1 26.31 31.82 24.98
N THR A 2 25.48 30.83 24.66
CA THR A 2 25.84 29.41 24.81
C THR A 2 27.02 29.03 23.91
N PRO A 3 27.85 28.02 24.30
CA PRO A 3 28.98 27.57 23.48
C PRO A 3 28.52 27.08 22.10
N ILE A 4 29.29 27.36 21.04
CA ILE A 4 28.98 26.93 19.66
C ILE A 4 28.75 25.41 19.58
N LEU A 5 29.56 24.63 20.29
CA LEU A 5 29.43 23.17 20.34
C LEU A 5 28.08 22.73 20.94
N SER A 6 27.61 23.37 22.00
CA SER A 6 26.30 23.07 22.63
C SER A 6 25.13 23.38 21.70
N ASN A 7 25.24 24.48 20.93
CA ASN A 7 24.24 24.84 19.92
C ASN A 7 24.20 23.83 18.76
N ILE A 8 25.36 23.32 18.33
CA ILE A 8 25.42 22.27 17.30
C ILE A 8 24.79 20.96 17.82
N VAL A 9 25.12 20.53 19.03
CA VAL A 9 24.54 19.31 19.64
C VAL A 9 23.02 19.44 19.79
N SER A 10 22.54 20.60 20.24
CA SER A 10 21.10 20.87 20.36
C SER A 10 20.40 20.88 18.99
N CYS A 11 21.06 21.43 17.96
CA CYS A 11 20.57 21.41 16.58
C CYS A 11 20.43 19.98 16.04
N ILE A 12 21.45 19.12 16.26
CA ILE A 12 21.40 17.70 15.90
C ILE A 12 20.22 17.02 16.61
N GLY A 13 20.02 17.28 17.90
CA GLY A 13 18.90 16.73 18.67
C GLY A 13 17.53 17.12 18.10
N ILE A 14 17.35 18.39 17.71
CA ILE A 14 16.11 18.87 17.07
C ILE A 14 15.89 18.23 15.70
N ILE A 15 16.95 18.01 14.92
CA ILE A 15 16.87 17.36 13.61
C ILE A 15 16.41 15.91 13.78
N VAL A 16 17.06 15.15 14.67
CA VAL A 16 16.70 13.76 14.98
C VAL A 16 15.27 13.68 15.48
N ALA A 17 14.86 14.52 16.44
CA ALA A 17 13.49 14.52 16.97
C ALA A 17 12.38 14.85 15.94
N ASN A 18 12.70 15.46 14.80
CA ASN A 18 11.71 15.79 13.76
C ASN A 18 11.66 14.76 12.64
N ILE A 19 12.75 14.05 12.36
CA ILE A 19 12.83 13.11 11.24
C ILE A 19 12.40 11.74 11.76
N PRO A 20 11.29 11.16 11.28
CA PRO A 20 10.90 9.82 11.69
C PRO A 20 11.74 8.77 10.95
N GLU A 21 12.91 8.39 11.47
CA GLU A 21 13.88 7.54 10.74
C GLU A 21 13.32 6.14 10.43
N GLY A 22 12.48 5.60 11.32
CA GLY A 22 11.83 4.31 11.14
C GLY A 22 10.77 4.30 10.03
N LEU A 23 10.27 5.46 9.59
CA LEU A 23 9.09 5.52 8.73
C LEU A 23 9.32 4.86 7.37
N LEU A 24 10.45 5.15 6.71
CA LEU A 24 10.73 4.59 5.38
C LEU A 24 10.82 3.05 5.42
N ALA A 25 11.43 2.49 6.46
CA ALA A 25 11.52 1.06 6.66
C ALA A 25 10.13 0.44 6.86
N THR A 26 9.29 1.06 7.70
CA THR A 26 7.94 0.56 7.98
C THR A 26 7.03 0.58 6.74
N VAL A 27 7.10 1.63 5.92
CA VAL A 27 6.36 1.72 4.64
C VAL A 27 6.81 0.61 3.69
N THR A 28 8.12 0.41 3.54
CA THR A 28 8.69 -0.61 2.64
C THR A 28 8.28 -2.02 3.06
N VAL A 29 8.36 -2.32 4.36
CA VAL A 29 7.94 -3.64 4.88
C VAL A 29 6.43 -3.83 4.73
N SER A 30 5.63 -2.78 4.98
CA SER A 30 4.17 -2.83 4.80
C SER A 30 3.77 -3.12 3.36
N LEU A 31 4.40 -2.45 2.38
CA LEU A 31 4.19 -2.72 0.96
C LEU A 31 4.65 -4.14 0.58
N THR A 32 5.78 -4.60 1.14
CA THR A 32 6.28 -5.96 0.91
C THR A 32 5.30 -7.03 1.41
N LEU A 33 4.69 -6.80 2.58
CA LEU A 33 3.66 -7.68 3.12
C LEU A 33 2.40 -7.71 2.24
N ALA A 34 1.99 -6.56 1.70
CA ALA A 34 0.89 -6.49 0.75
C ALA A 34 1.22 -7.21 -0.57
N ALA A 35 2.43 -7.02 -1.11
CA ALA A 35 2.91 -7.75 -2.28
C ALA A 35 2.93 -9.27 -2.05
N LYS A 36 3.33 -9.73 -0.85
CA LYS A 36 3.28 -11.16 -0.49
C LYS A 36 1.85 -11.70 -0.42
N ARG A 37 0.87 -10.88 -0.01
CA ARG A 37 -0.56 -11.26 -0.04
C ARG A 37 -1.07 -11.38 -1.48
N LEU A 38 -0.68 -10.46 -2.35
CA LEU A 38 -0.98 -10.50 -3.77
C LEU A 38 -0.37 -11.74 -4.45
N ALA A 39 0.89 -12.07 -4.13
CA ALA A 39 1.54 -13.27 -4.67
C ALA A 39 0.80 -14.56 -4.30
N ARG A 40 0.23 -14.65 -3.08
CA ARG A 40 -0.63 -15.79 -2.68
C ARG A 40 -1.94 -15.87 -3.48
N LYS A 41 -2.40 -14.74 -4.03
CA LYS A 41 -3.52 -14.63 -4.95
C LYS A 41 -3.07 -14.65 -6.42
N LYS A 42 -1.89 -15.22 -6.70
CA LYS A 42 -1.31 -15.38 -8.05
C LYS A 42 -1.04 -14.06 -8.78
N VAL A 43 -0.88 -12.97 -8.04
CA VAL A 43 -0.52 -11.64 -8.56
C VAL A 43 0.93 -11.34 -8.18
N LEU A 44 1.85 -11.43 -9.13
CA LEU A 44 3.26 -11.15 -8.92
C LEU A 44 3.55 -9.66 -9.11
N VAL A 45 4.13 -9.03 -8.09
CA VAL A 45 4.49 -7.61 -8.09
C VAL A 45 5.98 -7.47 -8.38
N LYS A 46 6.37 -6.78 -9.46
CA LYS A 46 7.79 -6.48 -9.78
C LYS A 46 8.27 -5.20 -9.08
N LYS A 47 7.38 -4.21 -8.91
CA LYS A 47 7.65 -2.95 -8.23
C LYS A 47 6.68 -2.72 -7.08
N LEU A 48 7.20 -2.50 -5.87
CA LEU A 48 6.38 -2.37 -4.65
C LEU A 48 5.46 -1.14 -4.66
N GLU A 49 5.88 -0.05 -5.30
CA GLU A 49 5.11 1.20 -5.40
C GLU A 49 3.76 0.99 -6.11
N CYS A 50 3.71 0.05 -7.06
CA CYS A 50 2.51 -0.21 -7.85
C CYS A 50 1.36 -0.79 -7.02
N VAL A 51 1.65 -1.43 -5.87
CA VAL A 51 0.61 -1.96 -4.97
C VAL A 51 -0.28 -0.83 -4.44
N GLU A 52 0.31 0.32 -4.11
CA GLU A 52 -0.43 1.50 -3.65
C GLU A 52 -1.14 2.21 -4.81
N THR A 53 -0.46 2.35 -5.95
CA THR A 53 -1.01 3.04 -7.12
C THR A 53 -2.27 2.33 -7.62
N LEU A 54 -2.33 0.99 -7.49
CA LEU A 54 -3.47 0.19 -7.94
C LEU A 54 -4.75 0.48 -7.17
N GLY A 55 -4.63 0.87 -5.89
CA GLY A 55 -5.77 1.34 -5.11
C GLY A 55 -6.34 2.68 -5.59
N SER A 56 -5.58 3.41 -6.41
CA SER A 56 -5.88 4.74 -6.91
C SER A 56 -6.27 4.74 -8.39
N THR A 57 -6.28 3.57 -9.04
CA THR A 57 -6.63 3.42 -10.45
C THR A 57 -8.05 3.91 -10.71
N THR A 58 -8.18 4.86 -11.63
CA THR A 58 -9.47 5.39 -12.09
C THR A 58 -9.90 4.74 -13.40
N THR A 59 -8.93 4.26 -14.19
CA THR A 59 -9.17 3.75 -15.53
C THR A 59 -8.33 2.52 -15.81
N ILE A 60 -8.95 1.48 -16.36
CA ILE A 60 -8.30 0.27 -16.83
C ILE A 60 -8.43 0.22 -18.35
N CYS A 61 -7.32 0.32 -19.07
CA CYS A 61 -7.27 0.07 -20.50
C CYS A 61 -6.92 -1.40 -20.72
N SER A 62 -7.85 -2.19 -21.26
CA SER A 62 -7.70 -3.63 -21.39
C SER A 62 -7.65 -4.05 -22.85
N ASP A 63 -6.66 -4.88 -23.22
CA ASP A 63 -6.73 -5.57 -24.50
C ASP A 63 -7.85 -6.62 -24.50
N LYS A 64 -8.38 -6.93 -25.67
CA LYS A 64 -9.44 -7.92 -25.85
C LYS A 64 -8.85 -9.33 -25.88
N THR A 65 -7.98 -9.59 -26.85
CA THR A 65 -7.44 -10.93 -27.14
C THR A 65 -6.52 -11.39 -26.01
N GLY A 66 -6.74 -12.59 -25.48
CA GLY A 66 -5.90 -13.22 -24.43
C GLY A 66 -5.95 -12.58 -23.05
N THR A 67 -6.46 -11.36 -22.95
CA THR A 67 -6.70 -10.66 -21.69
C THR A 67 -8.14 -10.88 -21.24
N LEU A 68 -9.13 -10.29 -21.94
CA LEU A 68 -10.57 -10.46 -21.65
C LEU A 68 -11.12 -11.78 -22.21
N THR A 69 -10.61 -12.20 -23.36
CA THR A 69 -10.99 -13.45 -24.02
C THR A 69 -9.95 -14.55 -23.79
N GLN A 70 -10.33 -15.79 -24.10
CA GLN A 70 -9.48 -16.96 -23.88
C GLN A 70 -8.32 -17.08 -24.90
N ASN A 71 -8.27 -16.19 -25.91
CA ASN A 71 -7.39 -16.31 -27.08
C ASN A 71 -7.54 -17.69 -27.75
N ARG A 72 -8.79 -18.14 -27.85
CA ARG A 72 -9.11 -19.48 -28.32
C ARG A 72 -10.36 -19.46 -29.18
N MET A 73 -10.14 -19.40 -30.49
CA MET A 73 -11.23 -19.44 -31.47
C MET A 73 -12.04 -20.73 -31.30
N THR A 74 -13.35 -20.57 -31.18
CA THR A 74 -14.32 -21.66 -31.00
C THR A 74 -15.46 -21.44 -31.97
N VAL A 75 -15.94 -22.51 -32.61
CA VAL A 75 -17.12 -22.43 -33.50
C VAL A 75 -18.36 -22.26 -32.63
N VAL A 76 -19.09 -21.17 -32.83
CA VAL A 76 -20.29 -20.81 -32.03
C VAL A 76 -21.57 -20.99 -32.84
N HIS A 77 -21.57 -20.55 -34.10
CA HIS A 77 -22.72 -20.72 -34.97
C HIS A 77 -22.36 -21.42 -36.28
N LEU A 78 -23.33 -22.15 -36.79
CA LEU A 78 -23.31 -22.78 -38.10
C LEU A 78 -24.51 -22.25 -38.87
N MET A 79 -24.31 -21.90 -40.14
CA MET A 79 -25.42 -21.55 -41.01
C MET A 79 -25.46 -22.53 -42.18
N TYR A 80 -26.57 -23.25 -42.29
CA TYR A 80 -26.87 -24.15 -43.41
C TYR A 80 -28.38 -24.18 -43.65
N ASP A 81 -28.80 -24.49 -44.87
CA ASP A 81 -30.22 -24.47 -45.27
C ASP A 81 -30.95 -23.15 -44.92
N ASN A 82 -30.23 -22.03 -45.03
CA ASN A 82 -30.72 -20.68 -44.72
C ASN A 82 -31.16 -20.43 -43.27
N GLN A 83 -30.72 -21.27 -42.33
CA GLN A 83 -30.98 -21.11 -40.89
C GLN A 83 -29.67 -21.09 -40.11
N ILE A 84 -29.65 -20.32 -39.02
CA ILE A 84 -28.53 -20.24 -38.08
C ILE A 84 -28.80 -21.22 -36.95
N TYR A 85 -27.82 -22.07 -36.69
CA TYR A 85 -27.82 -23.04 -35.60
C TYR A 85 -26.68 -22.72 -34.63
N THR A 86 -26.93 -22.87 -33.34
CA THR A 86 -25.94 -22.63 -32.30
C THR A 86 -25.28 -23.96 -31.93
N THR A 87 -23.95 -23.97 -31.88
CA THR A 87 -23.20 -25.11 -31.36
C THR A 87 -23.28 -25.13 -29.83
N LYS A 88 -22.81 -26.22 -29.20
CA LYS A 88 -22.73 -26.27 -27.74
C LYS A 88 -21.78 -25.17 -27.24
N THR A 89 -22.35 -24.15 -26.63
CA THR A 89 -21.63 -23.09 -25.91
C THR A 89 -21.75 -23.31 -24.41
N ALA A 90 -21.07 -22.50 -23.59
CA ALA A 90 -21.20 -22.59 -22.13
C ALA A 90 -22.63 -22.29 -21.63
N THR A 91 -23.44 -21.58 -22.42
CA THR A 91 -24.75 -21.05 -22.04
C THR A 91 -25.92 -21.68 -22.79
N GLN A 92 -25.69 -22.31 -23.95
CA GLN A 92 -26.74 -22.87 -24.80
C GLN A 92 -26.39 -24.28 -25.28
N GLU A 93 -27.38 -25.18 -25.26
CA GLU A 93 -27.25 -26.52 -25.83
C GLU A 93 -27.18 -26.47 -27.36
N ALA A 94 -26.56 -27.49 -27.97
CA ALA A 94 -26.43 -27.56 -29.42
C ALA A 94 -27.81 -27.71 -30.08
N SER A 95 -28.11 -26.85 -31.06
CA SER A 95 -29.40 -26.84 -31.77
C SER A 95 -29.37 -27.45 -33.18
N PHE A 96 -28.21 -27.94 -33.64
CA PHE A 96 -28.03 -28.48 -34.99
C PHE A 96 -28.26 -30.00 -35.06
N ASP A 97 -28.77 -30.47 -36.19
CA ASP A 97 -28.96 -31.89 -36.48
C ASP A 97 -27.81 -32.44 -37.34
N LEU A 98 -27.11 -33.45 -36.82
CA LEU A 98 -26.04 -34.17 -37.52
C LEU A 98 -26.56 -35.07 -38.64
N GLU A 99 -27.84 -35.46 -38.61
CA GLU A 99 -28.42 -36.32 -39.64
C GLU A 99 -28.75 -35.56 -40.94
N SER A 100 -28.83 -34.23 -40.88
CA SER A 100 -29.07 -33.37 -42.04
C SER A 100 -28.00 -33.59 -43.13
N PRO A 101 -28.41 -33.81 -44.41
CA PRO A 101 -27.47 -34.08 -45.49
C PRO A 101 -26.55 -32.88 -45.77
N VAL A 102 -27.04 -31.65 -45.59
CA VAL A 102 -26.24 -30.43 -45.77
C VAL A 102 -25.23 -30.28 -44.63
N MET A 103 -25.61 -30.63 -43.40
CA MET A 103 -24.69 -30.59 -42.26
C MET A 103 -23.58 -31.63 -42.40
N LYS A 104 -23.87 -32.84 -42.90
CA LYS A 104 -22.85 -33.85 -43.23
C LYS A 104 -21.86 -33.34 -44.27
N GLN A 105 -22.32 -32.61 -45.30
CA GLN A 105 -21.45 -31.97 -46.28
C GLN A 105 -20.59 -30.87 -45.65
N LEU A 106 -21.18 -30.03 -44.80
CA LEU A 106 -20.46 -28.95 -44.11
C LEU A 106 -19.40 -29.49 -43.16
N PHE A 107 -19.74 -30.52 -42.39
CA PHE A 107 -18.84 -31.25 -41.51
C PHE A 107 -17.69 -31.88 -42.29
N PHE A 108 -17.99 -32.58 -43.39
CA PHE A 108 -16.99 -33.17 -44.27
C PHE A 108 -16.04 -32.11 -44.84
N ALA A 109 -16.57 -30.96 -45.26
CA ALA A 109 -15.78 -29.85 -45.76
C ALA A 109 -14.86 -29.26 -44.69
N ALA A 110 -15.36 -29.11 -43.46
CA ALA A 110 -14.61 -28.59 -42.32
C ALA A 110 -13.48 -29.53 -41.87
N CYS A 111 -13.72 -30.85 -41.87
CA CYS A 111 -12.70 -31.85 -41.52
C CYS A 111 -11.55 -31.88 -42.54
N ASN A 112 -11.88 -31.92 -43.84
CA ASN A 112 -10.92 -32.18 -44.90
C ASN A 112 -10.25 -30.92 -45.45
N CYS A 113 -10.95 -29.80 -45.51
CA CYS A 113 -10.39 -28.52 -45.95
C CYS A 113 -9.67 -27.81 -44.80
N SER A 114 -8.71 -28.47 -44.15
CA SER A 114 -7.93 -27.91 -43.04
C SER A 114 -6.58 -28.56 -42.94
N LYS A 115 -5.53 -27.79 -42.63
CA LYS A 115 -4.18 -28.30 -42.38
C LYS A 115 -3.88 -28.49 -40.90
N ALA A 116 -4.71 -27.96 -40.01
CA ALA A 116 -4.55 -28.15 -38.57
C ALA A 116 -4.56 -29.63 -38.16
N VAL A 117 -3.58 -30.02 -37.35
CA VAL A 117 -3.44 -31.35 -36.73
C VAL A 117 -3.08 -31.19 -35.25
N PHE A 118 -3.54 -32.10 -34.40
CA PHE A 118 -3.10 -32.13 -33.01
C PHE A 118 -1.59 -32.44 -32.91
N ASP A 119 -0.93 -31.85 -31.92
CA ASP A 119 0.49 -32.12 -31.68
C ASP A 119 0.68 -33.56 -31.20
N ALA A 120 1.42 -34.38 -31.97
CA ALA A 120 1.64 -35.79 -31.67
C ALA A 120 2.40 -35.98 -30.35
N LYS A 121 3.34 -35.09 -30.01
CA LYS A 121 4.08 -35.17 -28.75
C LYS A 121 3.18 -34.87 -27.56
N ASP A 122 2.31 -33.87 -27.68
CA ASP A 122 1.37 -33.52 -26.61
C ASP A 122 0.36 -34.65 -26.36
N MET A 123 -0.04 -35.39 -27.42
CA MET A 123 -0.89 -36.58 -27.27
C MET A 123 -0.17 -37.76 -26.60
N GLU A 124 1.12 -37.96 -26.87
CA GLU A 124 1.92 -39.02 -26.25
C GLU A 124 2.24 -38.71 -24.78
N ASP A 125 2.67 -37.48 -24.49
CA ASP A 125 3.07 -37.03 -23.15
C ASP A 125 1.86 -36.89 -22.21
N PHE A 126 0.68 -36.53 -22.73
CA PHE A 126 -0.53 -36.25 -21.93
C PHE A 126 -1.82 -36.83 -22.54
N PRO A 127 -2.01 -38.16 -22.53
CA PRO A 127 -3.15 -38.81 -23.16
C PRO A 127 -4.51 -38.44 -22.52
N GLU A 128 -4.51 -38.06 -21.23
CA GLU A 128 -5.73 -37.71 -20.49
C GLU A 128 -6.27 -36.29 -20.76
N LYS A 129 -5.52 -35.43 -21.49
CA LYS A 129 -5.98 -34.06 -21.79
C LYS A 129 -7.24 -34.08 -22.64
N SER A 130 -8.19 -33.23 -22.27
CA SER A 130 -9.42 -33.01 -23.03
C SER A 130 -9.10 -32.49 -24.44
N ILE A 131 -9.99 -32.74 -25.41
CA ILE A 131 -9.87 -32.19 -26.80
C ILE A 131 -9.72 -30.66 -26.76
N ASP A 132 -10.26 -30.03 -25.73
CA ASP A 132 -10.21 -28.59 -25.53
C ASP A 132 -8.82 -28.08 -25.08
N GLU A 133 -8.04 -28.86 -24.36
CA GLU A 133 -6.72 -28.43 -23.86
C GLU A 133 -5.55 -28.87 -24.73
N ARG A 134 -5.78 -29.83 -25.63
CA ARG A 134 -4.75 -30.34 -26.55
C ARG A 134 -4.17 -29.24 -27.43
N LYS A 135 -2.86 -29.29 -27.63
CA LYS A 135 -2.16 -28.39 -28.53
C LYS A 135 -2.43 -28.76 -29.99
N ILE A 136 -2.62 -27.75 -30.84
CA ILE A 136 -2.89 -27.91 -32.26
C ILE A 136 -1.86 -27.12 -33.05
N ASN A 137 -1.31 -27.74 -34.08
CA ASN A 137 -0.45 -27.12 -35.06
C ASN A 137 -1.30 -26.65 -36.24
N GLY A 138 -1.69 -25.37 -36.24
CA GLY A 138 -2.52 -24.73 -37.27
C GLY A 138 -2.77 -23.26 -36.92
N ASP A 139 -3.42 -22.51 -37.81
CA ASP A 139 -3.88 -21.17 -37.46
C ASP A 139 -5.04 -21.23 -36.46
N ALA A 140 -5.33 -20.11 -35.80
CA ALA A 140 -6.36 -20.07 -34.77
C ALA A 140 -7.75 -20.49 -35.30
N SER A 141 -8.10 -20.12 -36.55
CA SER A 141 -9.41 -20.42 -37.12
C SER A 141 -9.54 -21.91 -37.46
N GLU A 142 -8.53 -22.50 -38.09
CA GLU A 142 -8.49 -23.96 -38.31
C GLU A 142 -8.46 -24.75 -37.01
N SER A 143 -7.73 -24.27 -36.00
CA SER A 143 -7.69 -24.91 -34.68
C SER A 143 -9.07 -24.94 -34.03
N GLY A 144 -9.84 -23.86 -34.15
CA GLY A 144 -11.23 -23.81 -33.66
C GLY A 144 -12.14 -24.80 -34.39
N ILE A 145 -12.03 -24.89 -35.71
CA ILE A 145 -12.79 -25.85 -36.53
C ILE A 145 -12.39 -27.30 -36.20
N LEU A 146 -11.10 -27.58 -36.05
CA LEU A 146 -10.60 -28.92 -35.72
C LEU A 146 -11.13 -29.37 -34.35
N ARG A 147 -11.10 -28.49 -33.34
CA ARG A 147 -11.66 -28.81 -32.01
C ARG A 147 -13.15 -29.10 -32.07
N PHE A 148 -13.90 -28.33 -32.84
CA PHE A 148 -15.33 -28.56 -33.03
C PHE A 148 -15.59 -29.91 -33.72
N THR A 149 -14.88 -30.19 -34.81
CA THR A 149 -15.09 -31.41 -35.61
C THR A 149 -14.65 -32.67 -34.86
N SER A 150 -13.52 -32.63 -34.13
CA SER A 150 -13.03 -33.75 -33.33
C SER A 150 -13.89 -34.08 -32.11
N LYS A 151 -14.76 -33.17 -31.65
CA LYS A 151 -15.75 -33.47 -30.60
C LYS A 151 -16.92 -34.32 -31.12
N ILE A 152 -17.13 -34.33 -32.43
CA ILE A 152 -18.23 -35.03 -33.08
C ILE A 152 -17.76 -36.40 -33.57
N ASP A 153 -16.64 -36.45 -34.31
CA ASP A 153 -16.10 -37.69 -34.88
C ASP A 153 -14.58 -37.64 -35.05
N ASP A 154 -13.94 -38.78 -35.31
CA ASP A 154 -12.50 -38.90 -35.53
C ASP A 154 -12.08 -38.31 -36.90
N VAL A 155 -11.60 -37.07 -36.85
CA VAL A 155 -11.13 -36.31 -38.03
C VAL A 155 -9.97 -37.00 -38.73
N ASP A 156 -9.07 -37.68 -37.99
CA ASP A 156 -7.90 -38.32 -38.60
C ASP A 156 -8.32 -39.60 -39.36
N ALA A 157 -9.31 -40.33 -38.86
CA ALA A 157 -9.92 -41.45 -39.59
C ALA A 157 -10.60 -40.96 -40.89
N ILE A 158 -11.35 -39.86 -40.82
CA ILE A 158 -12.02 -39.27 -41.99
C ILE A 158 -11.00 -38.83 -43.05
N ARG A 159 -9.93 -38.14 -42.64
CA ARG A 159 -8.86 -37.69 -43.54
C ARG A 159 -8.08 -38.85 -44.17
N LYS A 160 -7.86 -39.95 -43.43
CA LYS A 160 -7.23 -41.17 -43.96
C LYS A 160 -8.09 -41.85 -45.01
N CYS A 161 -9.41 -41.89 -44.81
CA CYS A 161 -10.34 -42.44 -45.79
C CYS A 161 -10.47 -41.57 -47.04
N ASN A 162 -10.16 -40.27 -46.94
CA ASN A 162 -10.30 -39.27 -48.00
C ASN A 162 -8.96 -38.57 -48.28
N PRO A 163 -7.97 -39.28 -48.85
CA PRO A 163 -6.64 -38.71 -49.06
C PRO A 163 -6.69 -37.48 -49.96
N GLN A 164 -5.96 -36.43 -49.56
CA GLN A 164 -5.80 -35.22 -50.35
C GLN A 164 -4.90 -35.51 -51.56
N VAL A 165 -5.39 -35.22 -52.77
CA VAL A 165 -4.69 -35.44 -54.05
C VAL A 165 -4.22 -34.15 -54.72
N GLY A 166 -4.67 -32.99 -54.23
CA GLY A 166 -4.30 -31.67 -54.73
C GLY A 166 -4.91 -30.56 -53.87
N GLY A 167 -4.54 -29.31 -54.12
CA GLY A 167 -5.14 -28.18 -53.43
C GLY A 167 -4.30 -26.91 -53.50
N ILE A 168 -4.90 -25.80 -53.11
CA ILE A 168 -4.28 -24.47 -53.06
C ILE A 168 -4.24 -24.05 -51.59
N PRO A 169 -3.05 -23.82 -50.99
CA PRO A 169 -2.97 -23.30 -49.63
C PRO A 169 -3.60 -21.91 -49.55
N PHE A 170 -4.03 -21.51 -48.35
CA PHE A 170 -4.52 -20.15 -48.13
C PHE A 170 -3.44 -19.11 -48.48
N ASN A 171 -3.84 -18.08 -49.23
CA ASN A 171 -3.01 -16.92 -49.53
C ASN A 171 -3.81 -15.63 -49.28
N SER A 172 -3.18 -14.61 -48.69
CA SER A 172 -3.77 -13.29 -48.41
C SER A 172 -4.32 -12.57 -49.64
N THR A 173 -3.79 -12.86 -50.84
CA THR A 173 -4.30 -12.28 -52.10
C THR A 173 -5.62 -12.95 -52.53
N ASN A 174 -5.67 -14.28 -52.49
CA ASN A 174 -6.84 -15.06 -52.95
C ASN A 174 -7.94 -15.14 -51.90
N LYS A 175 -7.59 -15.11 -50.60
CA LYS A 175 -8.49 -15.17 -49.43
C LYS A 175 -9.34 -16.44 -49.32
N PHE A 176 -8.95 -17.51 -50.00
CA PHE A 176 -9.55 -18.84 -49.88
C PHE A 176 -8.47 -19.93 -49.89
N MET A 177 -8.84 -21.12 -49.45
CA MET A 177 -8.08 -22.36 -49.48
C MET A 177 -8.90 -23.41 -50.21
N VAL A 178 -8.23 -24.24 -51.02
CA VAL A 178 -8.85 -25.33 -51.77
C VAL A 178 -8.16 -26.64 -51.44
N THR A 179 -8.93 -27.71 -51.26
CA THR A 179 -8.39 -29.06 -51.13
C THR A 179 -9.21 -30.03 -51.97
N ILE A 180 -8.54 -30.96 -52.65
CA ILE A 180 -9.16 -31.96 -53.51
C ILE A 180 -8.94 -33.32 -52.87
N HIS A 181 -10.02 -34.04 -52.62
CA HIS A 181 -10.01 -35.33 -51.94
C HIS A 181 -10.60 -36.41 -52.84
N ARG A 182 -10.06 -37.63 -52.71
CA ARG A 182 -10.59 -38.82 -53.36
C ARG A 182 -11.44 -39.59 -52.34
N ASP A 183 -12.72 -39.79 -52.64
CA ASP A 183 -13.63 -40.60 -51.83
C ASP A 183 -13.31 -42.11 -52.03
N GLY A 184 -13.77 -42.97 -51.12
CA GLY A 184 -13.57 -44.43 -51.18
C GLY A 184 -14.16 -45.08 -52.44
N ALA A 185 -15.15 -44.41 -53.08
CA ALA A 185 -15.73 -44.81 -54.36
C ALA A 185 -14.93 -44.36 -55.60
N GLY A 186 -13.81 -43.64 -55.42
CA GLY A 186 -12.96 -43.13 -56.50
C GLY A 186 -13.38 -41.77 -57.08
N GLU A 187 -14.56 -41.26 -56.67
CA GLU A 187 -15.03 -39.92 -57.01
C GLU A 187 -14.15 -38.84 -56.35
N LYS A 188 -13.91 -37.74 -57.07
CA LYS A 188 -13.09 -36.64 -56.57
C LYS A 188 -13.97 -35.46 -56.19
N ARG A 189 -13.78 -34.94 -54.98
CA ARG A 189 -14.47 -33.75 -54.50
C ARG A 189 -13.48 -32.64 -54.22
N LEU A 190 -13.77 -31.46 -54.75
CA LEU A 190 -13.07 -30.23 -54.44
C LEU A 190 -13.84 -29.51 -53.34
N LEU A 191 -13.11 -29.13 -52.29
CA LEU A 191 -13.61 -28.39 -51.14
C LEU A 191 -12.92 -27.03 -51.12
N MET A 192 -13.68 -25.97 -50.85
CA MET A 192 -13.15 -24.62 -50.73
C MET A 192 -13.66 -23.98 -49.44
N LYS A 193 -12.77 -23.31 -48.72
CA LYS A 193 -13.13 -22.43 -47.60
C LYS A 193 -12.46 -21.08 -47.72
N GLY A 194 -13.08 -20.03 -47.20
CA GLY A 194 -12.49 -18.69 -47.26
C GLY A 194 -13.40 -17.60 -46.74
N ALA A 195 -13.06 -16.36 -47.08
CA ALA A 195 -13.89 -15.21 -46.79
C ALA A 195 -15.28 -15.38 -47.45
N PRO A 196 -16.40 -15.24 -46.71
CA PRO A 196 -17.75 -15.52 -47.22
C PRO A 196 -18.07 -14.84 -48.55
N GLU A 197 -17.71 -13.56 -48.70
CA GLU A 197 -17.93 -12.80 -49.93
C GLU A 197 -17.18 -13.39 -51.14
N ARG A 198 -15.96 -13.90 -50.92
CA ARG A 198 -15.14 -14.51 -51.98
C ARG A 198 -15.60 -15.90 -52.37
N ILE A 199 -16.19 -16.63 -51.43
CA ILE A 199 -16.79 -17.93 -51.69
C ILE A 199 -18.10 -17.75 -52.46
N LEU A 200 -18.95 -16.81 -52.04
CA LEU A 200 -20.22 -16.52 -52.71
C LEU A 200 -20.03 -16.03 -54.16
N GLU A 201 -19.03 -15.19 -54.43
CA GLU A 201 -18.67 -14.76 -55.81
C GLU A 201 -18.36 -15.93 -56.76
N ARG A 202 -17.96 -17.09 -56.22
CA ARG A 202 -17.55 -18.29 -56.99
C ARG A 202 -18.59 -19.39 -57.01
N CYS A 203 -19.70 -19.21 -56.29
CA CYS A 203 -20.78 -20.18 -56.21
C CYS A 203 -21.92 -19.80 -57.15
N SER A 204 -22.44 -20.77 -57.90
CA SER A 204 -23.64 -20.63 -58.74
C SER A 204 -24.84 -21.40 -58.18
N LYS A 205 -24.57 -22.32 -57.25
CA LYS A 205 -25.55 -23.22 -56.62
C LYS A 205 -25.38 -23.17 -55.12
N TYR A 206 -26.41 -23.55 -54.37
CA TYR A 206 -26.34 -23.78 -52.93
C TYR A 206 -27.00 -25.10 -52.54
N ALA A 207 -26.51 -25.70 -51.46
CA ALA A 207 -27.04 -26.93 -50.89
C ALA A 207 -28.24 -26.61 -49.97
N SER A 208 -29.36 -27.28 -50.22
CA SER A 208 -30.55 -27.24 -49.36
C SER A 208 -30.94 -28.67 -48.95
N SER A 209 -31.73 -28.80 -47.87
CA SER A 209 -32.30 -30.09 -47.44
C SER A 209 -33.08 -30.82 -48.53
N THR A 210 -33.63 -30.07 -49.49
CA THR A 210 -34.37 -30.59 -50.66
C THR A 210 -33.51 -30.91 -51.88
N GLY A 211 -32.19 -30.70 -51.79
CA GLY A 211 -31.22 -30.90 -52.89
C GLY A 211 -30.46 -29.63 -53.27
N VAL A 212 -29.69 -29.70 -54.35
CA VAL A 212 -28.90 -28.56 -54.87
C VAL A 212 -29.80 -27.62 -55.68
N ARG A 213 -29.81 -26.33 -55.35
CA ARG A 213 -30.61 -25.28 -56.02
C ARG A 213 -29.69 -24.20 -56.62
N THR A 214 -30.21 -23.43 -57.56
CA THR A 214 -29.50 -22.27 -58.15
C THR A 214 -29.43 -21.11 -57.17
N LEU A 215 -28.30 -20.41 -57.14
CA LEU A 215 -28.08 -19.25 -56.28
C LEU A 215 -28.73 -18.01 -56.91
N ASP A 216 -30.03 -17.85 -56.71
CA ASP A 216 -30.79 -16.69 -57.20
C ASP A 216 -30.54 -15.43 -56.33
N GLU A 217 -30.79 -14.22 -56.85
CA GLU A 217 -30.57 -12.95 -56.12
C GLU A 217 -31.25 -12.91 -54.74
N ARG A 218 -32.44 -13.51 -54.62
CA ARG A 218 -33.17 -13.60 -53.36
C ARG A 218 -32.43 -14.47 -52.33
N ALA A 219 -31.91 -15.63 -52.75
CA ALA A 219 -31.17 -16.52 -51.87
C ALA A 219 -29.84 -15.88 -51.44
N LEU A 220 -29.18 -15.17 -52.35
CA LEU A 220 -27.97 -14.40 -52.04
C LEU A 220 -28.24 -13.30 -51.00
N ALA A 221 -29.37 -12.57 -51.12
CA ALA A 221 -29.77 -11.56 -50.15
C ALA A 221 -30.04 -12.16 -48.76
N GLU A 222 -30.70 -13.31 -48.68
CA GLU A 222 -30.98 -14.01 -47.41
C GLU A 222 -29.68 -14.53 -46.75
N ILE A 223 -28.75 -15.09 -47.53
CA ILE A 223 -27.43 -15.52 -47.02
C ILE A 223 -26.63 -14.31 -46.52
N ASN A 224 -26.64 -13.19 -47.25
CA ASN A 224 -25.95 -11.97 -46.85
C ASN A 224 -26.55 -11.36 -45.57
N ALA A 225 -27.86 -11.42 -45.38
CA ALA A 225 -28.51 -10.99 -44.14
C ALA A 225 -28.07 -11.85 -42.95
N ASN A 226 -28.02 -13.17 -43.12
CA ASN A 226 -27.51 -14.09 -42.10
C ASN A 226 -26.02 -13.87 -41.80
N LEU A 227 -25.21 -13.64 -42.82
CA LEU A 227 -23.79 -13.30 -42.67
C LEU A 227 -23.62 -12.02 -41.84
N LEU A 228 -24.39 -10.97 -42.13
CA LEU A 228 -24.35 -9.72 -41.38
C LEU A 228 -24.72 -9.95 -39.91
N SER A 229 -25.77 -10.73 -39.64
CA SER A 229 -26.20 -11.07 -38.28
C SER A 229 -25.11 -11.80 -37.48
N LEU A 230 -24.41 -12.77 -38.09
CA LEU A 230 -23.27 -13.45 -37.45
C LEU A 230 -22.10 -12.49 -37.18
N MET A 231 -21.82 -11.57 -38.11
CA MET A 231 -20.79 -10.56 -37.93
C MET A 231 -21.13 -9.54 -36.84
N GLU A 232 -22.42 -9.15 -36.70
CA GLU A 232 -22.92 -8.33 -35.60
C GLU A 232 -22.81 -9.06 -34.25
N GLY A 233 -22.96 -10.39 -34.25
CA GLY A 233 -22.61 -11.27 -33.12
C GLY A 233 -21.12 -11.24 -32.75
N GLY A 234 -20.29 -10.58 -33.55
CA GLY A 234 -18.85 -10.44 -33.34
C GLY A 234 -18.04 -11.63 -33.82
N GLU A 235 -18.65 -12.52 -34.59
CA GLU A 235 -18.02 -13.75 -35.05
C GLU A 235 -17.17 -13.51 -36.28
N ARG A 236 -16.03 -14.20 -36.33
CA ARG A 236 -15.26 -14.39 -37.55
C ARG A 236 -15.95 -15.48 -38.36
N VAL A 237 -16.59 -15.10 -39.46
CA VAL A 237 -17.34 -16.03 -40.31
C VAL A 237 -16.48 -16.54 -41.48
N LEU A 238 -16.55 -17.85 -41.74
CA LEU A 238 -15.93 -18.50 -42.90
C LEU A 238 -16.99 -19.20 -43.74
N GLY A 239 -16.90 -19.03 -45.06
CA GLY A 239 -17.78 -19.73 -46.02
C GLY A 239 -17.16 -21.03 -46.50
N PHE A 240 -18.03 -22.03 -46.73
CA PHE A 240 -17.65 -23.35 -47.25
C PHE A 240 -18.43 -23.67 -48.52
N ALA A 241 -17.72 -24.17 -49.52
CA ALA A 241 -18.28 -24.61 -50.79
C ALA A 241 -17.63 -25.92 -51.25
N HIS A 242 -18.33 -26.67 -52.09
CA HIS A 242 -17.79 -27.84 -52.73
C HIS A 242 -18.24 -27.98 -54.19
N ILE A 243 -17.53 -28.80 -54.93
CA ILE A 243 -17.97 -29.32 -56.22
C ILE A 243 -17.50 -30.77 -56.36
N SER A 244 -18.34 -31.62 -56.96
CA SER A 244 -17.94 -32.98 -57.33
C SER A 244 -17.36 -32.92 -58.75
N LEU A 245 -16.11 -33.33 -58.92
CA LEU A 245 -15.42 -33.26 -60.21
C LEU A 245 -15.87 -34.42 -61.12
N PRO A 246 -16.33 -34.15 -62.35
CA PRO A 246 -16.79 -35.21 -63.25
C PRO A 246 -15.62 -36.09 -63.74
N ASN A 247 -15.85 -37.40 -63.77
CA ASN A 247 -14.97 -38.36 -64.45
C ASN A 247 -15.59 -38.72 -65.82
N PRO A 248 -15.00 -38.35 -66.99
CA PRO A 248 -13.75 -37.62 -67.28
C PRO A 248 -13.88 -36.08 -67.28
N PRO A 249 -12.79 -35.28 -67.25
CA PRO A 249 -11.37 -35.63 -67.46
C PRO A 249 -10.55 -35.95 -66.19
N PHE A 250 -11.14 -35.90 -65.00
CA PHE A 250 -10.42 -35.98 -63.73
C PHE A 250 -10.14 -37.42 -63.25
N ASP A 251 -9.66 -38.30 -64.12
CA ASP A 251 -9.41 -39.73 -63.83
C ASP A 251 -8.36 -40.00 -62.73
N SER A 252 -8.17 -41.26 -62.31
CA SER A 252 -7.24 -41.61 -61.22
C SER A 252 -5.78 -41.20 -61.45
N THR A 253 -5.38 -40.96 -62.70
CA THR A 253 -4.05 -40.56 -63.14
C THR A 253 -3.87 -39.05 -63.33
N TYR A 254 -4.96 -38.28 -63.27
CA TYR A 254 -4.93 -36.82 -63.43
C TYR A 254 -4.10 -36.16 -62.31
N VAL A 255 -3.08 -35.39 -62.72
CA VAL A 255 -2.20 -34.62 -61.83
C VAL A 255 -2.78 -33.21 -61.66
N PHE A 256 -3.04 -32.84 -60.40
CA PHE A 256 -3.53 -31.50 -60.06
C PHE A 256 -2.36 -30.53 -59.90
N ASP A 257 -2.37 -29.45 -60.67
CA ASP A 257 -1.38 -28.37 -60.55
C ASP A 257 -1.89 -27.30 -59.57
N SER A 258 -1.05 -26.96 -58.59
CA SER A 258 -1.39 -26.00 -57.53
C SER A 258 -1.00 -24.56 -57.88
N GLU A 259 -0.04 -24.36 -58.80
CA GLU A 259 0.42 -23.02 -59.21
C GLU A 259 -0.43 -22.47 -60.36
N ASN A 260 -0.72 -23.30 -61.36
CA ASN A 260 -1.62 -22.99 -62.46
C ASN A 260 -2.86 -23.89 -62.36
N PRO A 261 -3.95 -23.44 -61.72
CA PRO A 261 -5.09 -24.30 -61.40
C PRO A 261 -5.71 -24.89 -62.67
N ASN A 262 -5.56 -26.20 -62.84
CA ASN A 262 -6.10 -26.98 -63.95
C ASN A 262 -7.49 -27.58 -63.67
N PHE A 263 -8.16 -27.10 -62.62
CA PHE A 263 -9.47 -27.54 -62.14
C PHE A 263 -10.41 -26.35 -61.94
N PRO A 264 -11.74 -26.57 -61.96
CA PRO A 264 -12.70 -25.48 -61.82
C PRO A 264 -12.61 -24.82 -60.44
N LEU A 265 -12.53 -23.49 -60.44
CA LEU A 265 -12.59 -22.64 -59.24
C LEU A 265 -13.89 -21.84 -59.13
N ASP A 266 -14.72 -21.88 -60.18
CA ASP A 266 -16.01 -21.20 -60.30
C ASP A 266 -17.11 -22.25 -60.56
N ASP A 267 -18.39 -21.86 -60.47
CA ASP A 267 -19.58 -22.77 -60.52
C ASP A 267 -19.68 -23.75 -59.33
N LEU A 268 -19.16 -23.34 -58.16
CA LEU A 268 -19.19 -24.16 -56.95
C LEU A 268 -20.59 -24.21 -56.32
N THR A 269 -20.84 -25.24 -55.49
CA THR A 269 -22.02 -25.35 -54.66
C THR A 269 -21.72 -24.87 -53.24
N PHE A 270 -22.33 -23.75 -52.85
CA PHE A 270 -22.25 -23.20 -51.50
C PHE A 270 -22.92 -24.15 -50.50
N ILE A 271 -22.24 -24.47 -49.40
CA ILE A 271 -22.77 -25.37 -48.36
C ILE A 271 -23.35 -24.57 -47.20
N GLY A 272 -22.57 -23.63 -46.68
CA GLY A 272 -22.90 -22.93 -45.45
C GLY A 272 -21.77 -22.07 -44.90
N LEU A 273 -22.04 -21.43 -43.77
CA LEU A 273 -21.09 -20.60 -43.02
C LEU A 273 -20.77 -21.24 -41.66
N MET A 274 -19.55 -21.01 -41.16
CA MET A 274 -19.22 -21.24 -39.75
C MET A 274 -18.77 -19.93 -39.12
N GLY A 275 -19.45 -19.53 -38.04
CA GLY A 275 -19.09 -18.41 -37.20
C GLY A 275 -18.18 -18.86 -36.05
N LEU A 276 -17.00 -18.26 -35.96
CA LEU A 276 -16.05 -18.50 -34.88
C LEU A 276 -15.96 -17.27 -33.98
N LEU A 277 -16.03 -17.49 -32.67
CA LEU A 277 -15.82 -16.45 -31.67
C LEU A 277 -14.61 -16.80 -30.80
N ASP A 278 -13.90 -15.78 -30.34
CA ASP A 278 -12.99 -15.92 -29.22
C ASP A 278 -13.77 -15.57 -27.94
N PRO A 279 -14.23 -16.57 -27.16
CA PRO A 279 -15.16 -16.33 -26.07
C PRO A 279 -14.50 -15.57 -24.91
N PRO A 280 -15.27 -14.74 -24.18
CA PRO A 280 -14.78 -14.13 -22.95
C PRO A 280 -14.45 -15.20 -21.89
N LYS A 281 -13.51 -14.89 -21.00
CA LYS A 281 -13.26 -15.73 -19.82
C LYS A 281 -14.45 -15.63 -18.86
N GLU A 282 -14.82 -16.72 -18.21
CA GLU A 282 -16.03 -16.80 -17.36
C GLU A 282 -16.07 -15.76 -16.23
N SER A 283 -14.91 -15.44 -15.64
CA SER A 283 -14.79 -14.48 -14.54
C SER A 283 -14.80 -13.01 -14.98
N VAL A 284 -14.60 -12.72 -16.26
CA VAL A 284 -14.40 -11.36 -16.78
C VAL A 284 -15.65 -10.49 -16.66
N PRO A 285 -16.86 -10.94 -17.08
CA PRO A 285 -18.06 -10.10 -16.99
C PRO A 285 -18.35 -9.60 -15.57
N GLU A 286 -18.24 -10.48 -14.57
CA GLU A 286 -18.44 -10.10 -13.17
C GLU A 286 -17.33 -9.17 -12.66
N SER A 287 -16.09 -9.43 -13.05
CA SER A 287 -14.95 -8.61 -12.64
C SER A 287 -15.03 -7.18 -13.18
N VAL A 288 -15.50 -7.01 -14.43
CA VAL A 288 -15.74 -5.70 -15.04
C VAL A 288 -16.81 -4.93 -14.26
N ARG A 289 -17.92 -5.60 -13.90
CA ARG A 289 -18.97 -4.99 -13.07
C ARG A 289 -18.48 -4.57 -11.69
N ILE A 290 -17.65 -5.39 -11.04
CA ILE A 290 -17.07 -5.01 -9.75
C ILE A 290 -16.17 -3.76 -9.90
N CYS A 291 -15.33 -3.71 -10.94
CA CYS A 291 -14.50 -2.54 -11.24
C CYS A 291 -15.35 -1.28 -11.47
N GLN A 292 -16.43 -1.38 -12.26
CA GLN A 292 -17.35 -0.27 -12.52
C GLN A 292 -18.08 0.17 -11.24
N SER A 293 -18.54 -0.77 -10.41
CA SER A 293 -19.16 -0.47 -9.10
C SER A 293 -18.21 0.26 -8.14
N ALA A 294 -16.90 -0.01 -8.29
CA ALA A 294 -15.82 0.66 -7.59
C ALA A 294 -15.44 2.02 -8.17
N GLY A 295 -16.17 2.50 -9.17
CA GLY A 295 -15.95 3.77 -9.86
C GLY A 295 -14.74 3.77 -10.81
N ILE A 296 -14.30 2.59 -11.26
CA ILE A 296 -13.20 2.44 -12.22
C ILE A 296 -13.78 2.32 -13.62
N GLN A 297 -13.35 3.18 -14.52
CA GLN A 297 -13.72 3.12 -15.94
C GLN A 297 -12.92 2.02 -16.65
N VAL A 298 -13.58 1.07 -17.29
CA VAL A 298 -12.92 0.04 -18.10
C VAL A 298 -13.05 0.42 -19.57
N ILE A 299 -11.92 0.55 -20.26
CA ILE A 299 -11.82 0.90 -21.69
C ILE A 299 -11.22 -0.29 -22.43
N MET A 300 -11.90 -0.77 -23.47
CA MET A 300 -11.32 -1.80 -24.34
C MET A 300 -10.43 -1.14 -25.40
N VAL A 301 -9.21 -1.65 -25.58
CA VAL A 301 -8.26 -1.15 -26.60
C VAL A 301 -7.70 -2.33 -27.39
N THR A 302 -8.25 -2.56 -28.58
CA THR A 302 -7.96 -3.77 -29.37
C THR A 302 -7.63 -3.49 -30.84
N GLY A 303 -6.83 -4.38 -31.44
CA GLY A 303 -6.55 -4.40 -32.87
C GLY A 303 -7.67 -5.04 -33.72
N ASP A 304 -8.70 -5.60 -33.10
CA ASP A 304 -9.80 -6.30 -33.78
C ASP A 304 -10.76 -5.35 -34.49
N HIS A 305 -11.62 -5.92 -35.35
CA HIS A 305 -12.62 -5.16 -36.09
C HIS A 305 -13.65 -4.51 -35.14
N PRO A 306 -14.15 -3.28 -35.42
CA PRO A 306 -15.11 -2.58 -34.56
C PRO A 306 -16.36 -3.39 -34.19
N ALA A 307 -16.95 -4.13 -35.13
CA ALA A 307 -18.11 -4.99 -34.89
C ALA A 307 -17.83 -6.08 -33.83
N THR A 308 -16.72 -6.79 -33.97
CA THR A 308 -16.28 -7.82 -33.01
C THR A 308 -15.95 -7.23 -31.65
N ALA A 309 -15.22 -6.12 -31.62
CA ALA A 309 -14.89 -5.43 -30.37
C ALA A 309 -16.15 -4.97 -29.64
N LYS A 310 -17.12 -4.41 -30.36
CA LYS A 310 -18.42 -3.97 -29.81
C LYS A 310 -19.23 -5.14 -29.26
N SER A 311 -19.33 -6.26 -29.98
CA SER A 311 -20.05 -7.46 -29.49
C SER A 311 -19.42 -8.01 -28.20
N ILE A 312 -18.09 -8.20 -28.17
CA ILE A 312 -17.40 -8.69 -26.98
C ILE A 312 -17.54 -7.69 -25.82
N ALA A 313 -17.43 -6.38 -26.09
CA ALA A 313 -17.63 -5.34 -25.08
C ALA A 313 -19.03 -5.39 -24.46
N LYS A 314 -20.07 -5.73 -25.23
CA LYS A 314 -21.43 -5.98 -24.71
C LYS A 314 -21.49 -7.25 -23.86
N GLN A 315 -20.86 -8.34 -24.30
CA GLN A 315 -20.84 -9.60 -23.55
C GLN A 315 -20.13 -9.49 -22.19
N VAL A 316 -19.10 -8.65 -22.09
CA VAL A 316 -18.36 -8.42 -20.83
C VAL A 316 -18.84 -7.21 -20.03
N HIS A 317 -19.93 -6.55 -20.44
CA HIS A 317 -20.48 -5.36 -19.79
C HIS A 317 -19.54 -4.14 -19.75
N ILE A 318 -18.64 -4.00 -20.73
CA ILE A 318 -17.92 -2.73 -20.96
C ILE A 318 -18.85 -1.72 -21.62
N ILE A 319 -19.74 -2.18 -22.51
CA ILE A 319 -20.83 -1.40 -23.09
C ILE A 319 -22.15 -2.03 -22.66
N ASP A 320 -23.00 -1.27 -21.98
CA ASP A 320 -24.39 -1.64 -21.67
C ASP A 320 -25.40 -0.71 -22.37
N ASP A 321 -25.04 0.57 -22.56
CA ASP A 321 -25.90 1.57 -23.19
C ASP A 321 -25.78 1.52 -24.74
N PRO A 322 -26.84 1.93 -25.48
CA PRO A 322 -26.79 1.93 -26.94
C PRO A 322 -25.79 2.97 -27.48
N THR A 323 -25.11 2.61 -28.57
CA THR A 323 -24.18 3.51 -29.26
C THR A 323 -24.91 4.51 -30.15
N VAL A 324 -24.21 5.55 -30.65
CA VAL A 324 -24.79 6.57 -31.54
C VAL A 324 -25.50 5.94 -32.73
N GLU A 325 -24.88 4.93 -33.36
CA GLU A 325 -25.41 4.25 -34.53
C GLU A 325 -26.69 3.46 -34.20
N GLU A 326 -26.77 2.89 -33.00
CA GLU A 326 -27.94 2.15 -32.54
C GLU A 326 -29.11 3.09 -32.22
N ILE A 327 -28.83 4.24 -31.61
CA ILE A 327 -29.84 5.27 -31.34
C ILE A 327 -30.37 5.84 -32.67
N ALA A 328 -29.47 6.11 -33.62
CA ALA A 328 -29.82 6.58 -34.96
C ALA A 328 -30.72 5.56 -35.69
N ALA A 329 -30.34 4.28 -35.68
CA ALA A 329 -31.11 3.20 -36.28
C ALA A 329 -32.48 3.01 -35.62
N GLN A 330 -32.55 3.05 -34.28
CA GLN A 330 -33.82 2.94 -33.54
C GLN A 330 -34.79 4.08 -33.86
N ARG A 331 -34.27 5.29 -34.07
CA ARG A 331 -35.07 6.48 -34.36
C ARG A 331 -35.26 6.74 -35.87
N ASN A 332 -34.64 5.93 -36.75
CA ASN A 332 -34.58 6.15 -38.19
C ASN A 332 -34.12 7.59 -38.57
N ILE A 333 -33.11 8.11 -37.86
CA ILE A 333 -32.50 9.42 -38.12
C ILE A 333 -31.05 9.26 -38.58
N HIS A 334 -30.50 10.28 -39.22
CA HIS A 334 -29.07 10.32 -39.55
C HIS A 334 -28.21 10.40 -38.28
N VAL A 335 -27.02 9.81 -38.29
CA VAL A 335 -26.10 9.74 -37.13
C VAL A 335 -25.79 11.14 -36.58
N ASP A 336 -25.61 12.13 -37.46
CA ASP A 336 -25.31 13.52 -37.09
C ASP A 336 -26.47 14.25 -36.40
N ALA A 337 -27.70 13.72 -36.50
CA ALA A 337 -28.88 14.30 -35.86
C ALA A 337 -29.08 13.78 -34.42
N VAL A 338 -28.24 12.86 -33.95
CA VAL A 338 -28.27 12.34 -32.59
C VAL A 338 -27.58 13.34 -31.65
N ASP A 339 -28.24 13.70 -30.55
CA ASP A 339 -27.63 14.53 -29.52
C ASP A 339 -26.49 13.77 -28.83
N CYS A 340 -25.26 14.28 -28.98
CA CYS A 340 -24.05 13.72 -28.38
C CYS A 340 -24.11 13.62 -26.85
N SER A 341 -24.97 14.40 -26.18
CA SER A 341 -25.11 14.37 -24.72
C SER A 341 -25.95 13.19 -24.20
N GLU A 342 -26.80 12.59 -25.03
CA GLU A 342 -27.57 11.38 -24.69
C GLU A 342 -26.72 10.10 -24.82
N VAL A 343 -25.59 10.17 -25.52
CA VAL A 343 -24.74 9.03 -25.85
C VAL A 343 -23.75 8.78 -24.73
N LYS A 344 -23.88 7.62 -24.07
CA LYS A 344 -22.94 7.18 -23.03
C LYS A 344 -21.85 6.23 -23.51
N ALA A 345 -22.12 5.52 -24.61
CA ALA A 345 -21.25 4.50 -25.19
C ALA A 345 -20.73 4.92 -26.56
N ILE A 346 -19.41 4.81 -26.77
CA ILE A 346 -18.76 5.15 -28.03
C ILE A 346 -17.78 4.06 -28.46
N VAL A 347 -17.80 3.75 -29.77
CA VAL A 347 -16.84 2.86 -30.41
C VAL A 347 -16.05 3.67 -31.43
N VAL A 348 -14.74 3.74 -31.28
CA VAL A 348 -13.85 4.53 -32.13
C VAL A 348 -12.94 3.60 -32.92
N ALA A 349 -12.90 3.75 -34.24
CA ALA A 349 -11.97 3.00 -35.08
C ALA A 349 -10.59 3.66 -35.12
N GLY A 350 -9.52 2.85 -35.18
CA GLY A 350 -8.14 3.33 -35.24
C GLY A 350 -7.83 4.20 -36.46
N SER A 351 -8.63 4.16 -37.53
CA SER A 351 -8.51 5.08 -38.67
C SER A 351 -8.84 6.53 -38.29
N GLU A 352 -9.83 6.72 -37.42
CA GLU A 352 -10.31 8.06 -36.99
C GLU A 352 -9.32 8.73 -36.03
N ILE A 353 -8.60 7.93 -35.22
CA ILE A 353 -7.63 8.41 -34.22
C ILE A 353 -6.55 9.31 -34.87
N LYS A 354 -6.21 9.09 -36.14
CA LYS A 354 -5.18 9.90 -36.84
C LYS A 354 -5.59 11.35 -37.05
N GLU A 355 -6.88 11.62 -37.10
CA GLU A 355 -7.45 12.95 -37.37
C GLU A 355 -7.86 13.67 -36.08
N PHE A 356 -7.69 13.03 -34.90
CA PHE A 356 -8.12 13.59 -33.63
C PHE A 356 -7.25 14.76 -33.18
N GLU A 357 -7.90 15.88 -32.89
CA GLU A 357 -7.33 16.99 -32.13
C GLU A 357 -7.55 16.79 -30.62
N GLU A 358 -6.94 17.64 -29.78
CA GLU A 358 -7.09 17.54 -28.32
C GLU A 358 -8.55 17.65 -27.86
N ALA A 359 -9.36 18.47 -28.54
CA ALA A 359 -10.78 18.63 -28.25
C ALA A 359 -11.59 17.35 -28.51
N ASP A 360 -11.22 16.57 -29.54
CA ASP A 360 -11.83 15.28 -29.83
C ASP A 360 -11.49 14.25 -28.76
N TRP A 361 -10.24 14.22 -28.29
CA TRP A 361 -9.85 13.37 -27.17
C TRP A 361 -10.66 13.67 -25.91
N ASP A 362 -10.84 14.96 -25.58
CA ASP A 362 -11.63 15.37 -24.43
C ASP A 362 -13.10 14.98 -24.59
N ARG A 363 -13.67 15.09 -25.81
CA ARG A 363 -15.03 14.63 -26.11
C ARG A 363 -15.17 13.11 -25.96
N VAL A 364 -14.28 12.33 -26.57
CA VAL A 364 -14.34 10.86 -26.54
C VAL A 364 -14.13 10.35 -25.11
N LEU A 365 -13.10 10.82 -24.41
CA LEU A 365 -12.73 10.32 -23.08
C LEU A 365 -13.65 10.78 -21.92
N ARG A 366 -14.61 11.67 -22.22
CA ARG A 366 -15.71 12.05 -21.31
C ARG A 366 -16.83 11.01 -21.23
N HIS A 367 -16.98 10.16 -22.25
CA HIS A 367 -17.97 9.09 -22.24
C HIS A 367 -17.65 8.09 -21.13
N GLU A 368 -18.67 7.44 -20.59
CA GLU A 368 -18.51 6.45 -19.53
C GLU A 368 -18.03 5.10 -20.08
N GLN A 369 -18.55 4.70 -21.25
CA GLN A 369 -18.28 3.41 -21.89
C GLN A 369 -17.55 3.63 -23.22
N ILE A 370 -16.32 3.11 -23.34
CA ILE A 370 -15.45 3.42 -24.48
C ILE A 370 -14.79 2.14 -25.00
N VAL A 371 -14.83 1.97 -26.32
CA VAL A 371 -14.11 0.91 -27.03
C VAL A 371 -13.30 1.53 -28.16
N PHE A 372 -11.98 1.32 -28.14
CA PHE A 372 -11.11 1.60 -29.27
C PHE A 372 -10.81 0.31 -30.02
N ALA A 373 -11.17 0.27 -31.30
CA ALA A 373 -11.03 -0.90 -32.15
C ALA A 373 -10.05 -0.63 -33.30
N ARG A 374 -9.47 -1.68 -33.86
CA ARG A 374 -8.50 -1.63 -34.97
C ARG A 374 -7.30 -0.70 -34.71
N THR A 375 -6.85 -0.64 -33.45
CA THR A 375 -5.76 0.24 -33.02
C THR A 375 -4.37 -0.37 -33.29
N SER A 376 -3.40 0.46 -33.69
CA SER A 376 -1.98 0.08 -33.72
C SER A 376 -1.33 0.15 -32.32
N PRO A 377 -0.17 -0.50 -32.10
CA PRO A 377 0.59 -0.38 -30.85
C PRO A 377 0.88 1.07 -30.42
N GLN A 378 1.20 1.94 -31.38
CA GLN A 378 1.45 3.37 -31.13
C GLN A 378 0.16 4.10 -30.73
N GLN A 379 -0.98 3.72 -31.30
CA GLN A 379 -2.26 4.29 -30.90
C GLN A 379 -2.67 3.87 -29.49
N LYS A 380 -2.37 2.62 -29.08
CA LYS A 380 -2.57 2.19 -27.68
C LYS A 380 -1.82 3.11 -26.70
N LEU A 381 -0.58 3.48 -27.03
CA LEU A 381 0.21 4.42 -26.25
C LEU A 381 -0.44 5.82 -26.20
N ILE A 382 -0.87 6.37 -27.34
CA ILE A 382 -1.50 7.70 -27.43
C ILE A 382 -2.80 7.76 -26.61
N ILE A 383 -3.59 6.68 -26.61
CA ILE A 383 -4.81 6.57 -25.79
C ILE A 383 -4.47 6.67 -24.29
N VAL A 384 -3.44 5.96 -23.84
CA VAL A 384 -2.98 5.99 -22.44
C VAL A 384 -2.48 7.39 -22.06
N GLU A 385 -1.69 8.03 -22.93
CA GLU A 385 -1.17 9.38 -22.68
C GLU A 385 -2.27 10.43 -22.57
N ASN A 386 -3.31 10.36 -23.42
CA ASN A 386 -4.46 11.26 -23.32
C ASN A 386 -5.33 11.01 -22.09
N CYS A 387 -5.48 9.75 -21.66
CA CYS A 387 -6.12 9.45 -20.38
C CYS A 387 -5.34 10.07 -19.21
N GLN A 388 -4.01 9.95 -19.23
CA GLN A 388 -3.12 10.56 -18.23
C GLN A 388 -3.17 12.09 -18.27
N ARG A 389 -3.27 12.71 -19.46
CA ARG A 389 -3.43 14.17 -19.64
C ARG A 389 -4.67 14.69 -18.91
N LEU A 390 -5.77 13.93 -18.91
CA LEU A 390 -6.99 14.25 -18.16
C LEU A 390 -6.87 14.01 -16.64
N GLY A 391 -5.71 13.61 -16.14
CA GLY A 391 -5.45 13.36 -14.73
C GLY A 391 -5.98 12.00 -14.23
N LYS A 392 -6.35 11.09 -15.14
CA LYS A 392 -6.76 9.72 -14.79
C LYS A 392 -5.51 8.88 -14.44
N ILE A 393 -5.63 8.00 -13.45
CA ILE A 393 -4.61 6.99 -13.13
C ILE A 393 -4.94 5.74 -13.93
N VAL A 394 -4.08 5.42 -14.90
CA VAL A 394 -4.34 4.41 -15.92
C VAL A 394 -3.56 3.14 -15.61
N ALA A 395 -4.28 2.03 -15.43
CA ALA A 395 -3.72 0.70 -15.48
C ALA A 395 -3.94 0.12 -16.88
N VAL A 396 -2.92 -0.51 -17.46
CA VAL A 396 -3.04 -1.20 -18.76
C VAL A 396 -2.88 -2.69 -18.54
N THR A 397 -3.77 -3.49 -19.13
CA THR A 397 -3.69 -4.96 -19.10
C THR A 397 -3.52 -5.49 -20.51
N GLY A 398 -2.51 -6.32 -20.75
CA GLY A 398 -2.25 -6.89 -22.07
C GLY A 398 -1.38 -8.14 -22.03
N ASP A 399 -1.32 -8.86 -23.13
CA ASP A 399 -0.55 -10.11 -23.30
C ASP A 399 0.39 -10.03 -24.51
N GLY A 400 0.09 -9.20 -25.50
CA GLY A 400 0.83 -9.10 -26.75
C GLY A 400 2.08 -8.22 -26.66
N VAL A 401 3.00 -8.44 -27.60
CA VAL A 401 4.13 -7.52 -27.87
C VAL A 401 3.62 -6.13 -28.28
N ASN A 402 2.42 -6.09 -28.87
CA ASN A 402 1.72 -4.87 -29.26
C ASN A 402 1.34 -3.97 -28.07
N ASP A 403 1.25 -4.54 -26.86
CA ASP A 403 0.87 -3.80 -25.65
C ASP A 403 2.07 -3.24 -24.90
N SER A 404 3.28 -3.70 -25.21
CA SER A 404 4.49 -3.33 -24.46
C SER A 404 4.71 -1.81 -24.34
N PRO A 405 4.50 -0.98 -25.38
CA PRO A 405 4.63 0.47 -25.25
C PRO A 405 3.60 1.07 -24.28
N ALA A 406 2.34 0.63 -24.37
CA ALA A 406 1.26 1.11 -23.51
C ALA A 406 1.44 0.64 -22.06
N LEU A 407 1.83 -0.63 -21.85
CA LEU A 407 2.16 -1.19 -20.54
C LEU A 407 3.27 -0.41 -19.85
N LYS A 408 4.30 0.00 -20.59
CA LYS A 408 5.43 0.75 -20.04
C LYS A 408 5.09 2.20 -19.68
N LYS A 409 4.18 2.82 -20.43
CA LYS A 409 3.76 4.22 -20.20
C LYS A 409 2.67 4.35 -19.13
N ALA A 410 1.88 3.31 -18.94
CA ALA A 410 0.83 3.26 -17.93
C ALA A 410 1.38 3.61 -16.53
N ASN A 411 0.51 4.09 -15.64
CA ASN A 411 0.89 4.21 -14.24
C ASN A 411 1.15 2.82 -13.63
N ILE A 412 0.46 1.80 -14.15
CA ILE A 412 0.65 0.40 -13.79
C ILE A 412 0.46 -0.45 -15.04
N GLY A 413 1.52 -1.15 -15.47
CA GLY A 413 1.42 -2.19 -16.48
C GLY A 413 1.10 -3.55 -15.85
N VAL A 414 0.08 -4.25 -16.35
CA VAL A 414 -0.33 -5.59 -15.93
C VAL A 414 -0.20 -6.56 -17.12
N ALA A 415 0.65 -7.57 -16.99
CA ALA A 415 0.83 -8.60 -18.02
C ALA A 415 0.21 -9.94 -17.62
N MET A 416 -0.19 -10.71 -18.62
CA MET A 416 -0.64 -12.10 -18.46
C MET A 416 0.57 -13.02 -18.29
N GLY A 417 0.51 -13.96 -17.35
CA GLY A 417 1.60 -14.84 -16.95
C GLY A 417 1.78 -16.05 -17.86
N ILE A 418 0.70 -16.60 -18.40
CA ILE A 418 0.71 -17.80 -19.25
C ILE A 418 0.63 -17.40 -20.73
N SER A 419 -0.43 -16.67 -21.12
CA SER A 419 -0.66 -16.22 -22.50
C SER A 419 0.26 -15.08 -22.93
N GLY A 420 0.78 -14.31 -21.97
CA GLY A 420 1.61 -13.14 -22.24
C GLY A 420 2.97 -13.48 -22.86
N SER A 421 3.37 -12.66 -23.82
CA SER A 421 4.72 -12.65 -24.39
C SER A 421 5.76 -12.21 -23.35
N ASP A 422 7.00 -12.69 -23.48
CA ASP A 422 8.08 -12.29 -22.55
C ASP A 422 8.35 -10.78 -22.57
N VAL A 423 8.17 -10.14 -23.74
CA VAL A 423 8.29 -8.69 -23.88
C VAL A 423 7.21 -7.95 -23.06
N SER A 424 5.97 -8.46 -23.08
CA SER A 424 4.88 -7.88 -22.26
C SER A 424 5.14 -8.03 -20.76
N LYS A 425 5.61 -9.20 -20.32
CA LYS A 425 5.97 -9.50 -18.91
C LYS A 425 7.14 -8.65 -18.42
N GLU A 426 8.09 -8.36 -19.29
CA GLU A 426 9.21 -7.47 -18.95
C GLU A 426 8.80 -6.00 -18.88
N ALA A 427 7.93 -5.55 -19.80
CA ALA A 427 7.43 -4.18 -19.82
C ALA A 427 6.52 -3.85 -18.63
N ALA A 428 5.73 -4.82 -18.15
CA ALA A 428 4.78 -4.66 -17.06
C ALA A 428 5.44 -4.51 -15.68
N ASP A 429 4.70 -3.90 -14.75
CA ASP A 429 5.08 -3.75 -13.34
C ASP A 429 4.50 -4.86 -12.45
N LEU A 430 3.46 -5.54 -12.95
CA LEU A 430 2.72 -6.58 -12.26
C LEU A 430 2.34 -7.69 -13.27
N VAL A 431 2.39 -8.95 -12.84
CA VAL A 431 2.12 -10.12 -13.69
C VAL A 431 1.06 -11.01 -13.04
N LEU A 432 0.02 -11.37 -13.79
CA LEU A 432 -1.04 -12.29 -13.35
C LEU A 432 -0.64 -13.72 -13.69
N LEU A 433 -0.23 -14.51 -12.69
CA LEU A 433 0.30 -15.86 -12.92
C LEU A 433 -0.78 -16.88 -13.37
N ASP A 434 -2.06 -16.54 -13.22
CA ASP A 434 -3.20 -17.38 -13.59
C ASP A 434 -4.02 -16.87 -14.77
N ASP A 435 -3.58 -15.79 -15.41
CA ASP A 435 -4.29 -15.14 -16.51
C ASP A 435 -5.75 -14.78 -16.21
N ASN A 436 -6.08 -14.61 -14.93
CA ASN A 436 -7.44 -14.31 -14.50
C ASN A 436 -7.62 -12.82 -14.24
N PHE A 437 -8.54 -12.18 -14.96
CA PHE A 437 -8.86 -10.77 -14.77
C PHE A 437 -9.42 -10.47 -13.37
N ALA A 438 -10.06 -11.44 -12.71
CA ALA A 438 -10.54 -11.30 -11.33
C ALA A 438 -9.41 -10.97 -10.33
N SER A 439 -8.19 -11.39 -10.64
CA SER A 439 -7.00 -11.10 -9.83
C SER A 439 -6.72 -9.59 -9.77
N ILE A 440 -7.11 -8.81 -10.78
CA ILE A 440 -7.01 -7.35 -10.78
C ILE A 440 -7.97 -6.74 -9.76
N VAL A 441 -9.19 -7.26 -9.65
CA VAL A 441 -10.18 -6.80 -8.66
C VAL A 441 -9.64 -6.96 -7.24
N HIS A 442 -9.08 -8.14 -6.94
CA HIS A 442 -8.42 -8.39 -5.67
C HIS A 442 -7.21 -7.48 -5.44
N ALA A 443 -6.46 -7.19 -6.51
CA ALA A 443 -5.29 -6.34 -6.42
C ALA A 443 -5.66 -4.86 -6.14
N VAL A 444 -6.74 -4.35 -6.75
CA VAL A 444 -7.33 -3.04 -6.43
C VAL A 444 -7.80 -2.99 -4.98
N GLU A 445 -8.50 -4.03 -4.50
CA GLU A 445 -8.98 -4.12 -3.11
C GLU A 445 -7.80 -4.02 -2.12
N VAL A 446 -6.77 -4.85 -2.31
CA VAL A 446 -5.56 -4.83 -1.48
C VAL A 446 -4.84 -3.48 -1.56
N GLY A 447 -4.78 -2.87 -2.75
CA GLY A 447 -4.19 -1.56 -2.97
C GLY A 447 -4.91 -0.45 -2.19
N ARG A 448 -6.24 -0.48 -2.14
CA ARG A 448 -7.03 0.49 -1.35
C ARG A 448 -6.85 0.28 0.15
N VAL A 449 -6.82 -0.98 0.60
CA VAL A 449 -6.62 -1.34 2.01
C VAL A 449 -5.22 -0.93 2.49
N ILE A 450 -4.17 -1.20 1.70
CA ILE A 450 -2.82 -0.83 2.10
C ILE A 450 -2.65 0.68 2.18
N PHE A 451 -3.27 1.46 1.29
CA PHE A 451 -3.23 2.92 1.37
C PHE A 451 -3.83 3.44 2.69
N ASP A 452 -5.02 2.97 3.06
CA ASP A 452 -5.66 3.37 4.31
C ASP A 452 -4.86 2.88 5.53
N ASN A 453 -4.22 1.71 5.46
CA ASN A 453 -3.36 1.20 6.53
C ASN A 453 -2.01 1.95 6.64
N LEU A 454 -1.44 2.39 5.51
CA LEU A 454 -0.23 3.22 5.49
C LEU A 454 -0.50 4.56 6.16
N LYS A 455 -1.67 5.18 5.94
CA LYS A 455 -2.07 6.38 6.69
C LYS A 455 -2.04 6.14 8.20
N LYS A 456 -2.56 4.99 8.66
CA LYS A 456 -2.58 4.62 10.09
C LYS A 456 -1.18 4.44 10.64
N SER A 457 -0.33 3.72 9.91
CA SER A 457 1.07 3.50 10.28
C SER A 457 1.85 4.81 10.35
N ILE A 458 1.68 5.70 9.36
CA ILE A 458 2.30 7.03 9.36
C ILE A 458 1.78 7.88 10.51
N ALA A 459 0.47 7.90 10.75
CA ALA A 459 -0.12 8.69 11.82
C ALA A 459 0.39 8.24 13.21
N TYR A 460 0.54 6.92 13.40
CA TYR A 460 1.16 6.35 14.60
C TYR A 460 2.59 6.86 14.79
N THR A 461 3.45 6.69 13.78
CA THR A 461 4.86 7.06 13.86
C THR A 461 5.04 8.57 14.06
N LEU A 462 4.24 9.40 13.38
CA LEU A 462 4.33 10.87 13.46
C LEU A 462 3.84 11.47 14.78
N SER A 463 2.99 10.76 15.53
CA SER A 463 2.36 11.33 16.73
C SER A 463 3.34 11.63 17.87
N LYS A 464 4.39 10.81 18.00
CA LYS A 464 5.41 10.93 19.05
C LYS A 464 6.48 11.98 18.77
N ASN A 465 6.67 12.42 17.52
CA ASN A 465 7.69 13.42 17.16
C ASN A 465 7.56 14.70 17.99
N ILE A 466 6.34 15.09 18.39
CA ILE A 466 6.14 16.24 19.29
C ILE A 466 6.60 15.95 20.72
N ALA A 467 6.38 14.74 21.23
CA ALA A 467 6.89 14.34 22.54
C ALA A 467 8.43 14.24 22.54
N GLU A 468 9.07 14.01 21.40
CA GLU A 468 10.52 13.98 21.24
C GLU A 468 11.12 15.38 21.02
N LEU A 469 10.41 16.25 20.30
CA LEU A 469 10.84 17.62 20.01
C LEU A 469 10.70 18.55 21.22
N THR A 470 9.58 18.45 21.95
CA THR A 470 9.26 19.36 23.06
C THR A 470 10.30 19.35 24.20
N PRO A 471 10.96 18.23 24.56
CA PRO A 471 12.12 18.22 25.45
C PRO A 471 13.25 19.17 25.06
N TYR A 472 13.62 19.21 23.78
CA TYR A 472 14.69 20.09 23.29
C TYR A 472 14.25 21.56 23.31
N LEU A 473 12.99 21.83 22.95
CA LEU A 473 12.45 23.18 23.05
C LEU A 473 12.39 23.66 24.51
N ALA A 474 11.98 22.80 25.45
CA ALA A 474 11.96 23.12 26.86
C ALA A 474 13.37 23.33 27.41
N TYR A 475 14.33 22.46 27.05
CA TYR A 475 15.75 22.61 27.37
C TYR A 475 16.29 23.99 26.93
N ILE A 476 16.01 24.41 25.69
CA ILE A 476 16.51 25.69 25.15
C ILE A 476 15.80 26.90 25.78
N ILE A 477 14.47 26.87 25.90
CA ILE A 477 13.67 28.04 26.33
C ILE A 477 13.72 28.23 27.85
N THR A 478 13.56 27.13 28.60
CA THR A 478 13.44 27.17 30.06
C THR A 478 14.72 26.78 30.79
N SER A 479 15.74 26.28 30.05
CA SER A 479 17.03 25.86 30.61
C SER A 479 16.88 24.82 31.73
N ILE A 480 15.94 23.90 31.58
CA ILE A 480 15.80 22.69 32.41
C ILE A 480 16.81 21.63 31.94
N PRO A 481 17.22 20.66 32.78
CA PRO A 481 18.05 19.54 32.34
C PRO A 481 17.37 18.74 31.22
N LEU A 482 18.12 18.31 30.20
CA LEU A 482 17.58 17.65 29.00
C LEU A 482 16.64 16.46 29.30
N PRO A 483 15.33 16.54 29.00
CA PRO A 483 14.37 15.50 29.41
C PRO A 483 14.49 14.16 28.67
N ILE A 484 15.03 14.12 27.46
CA ILE A 484 15.30 12.87 26.72
C ILE A 484 16.57 13.03 25.90
N SER A 485 17.39 11.98 25.82
CA SER A 485 18.62 12.00 25.03
C SER A 485 18.37 11.60 23.56
N THR A 486 19.25 12.02 22.65
CA THR A 486 19.16 11.66 21.22
C THR A 486 19.21 10.14 21.00
N VAL A 487 19.98 9.42 21.82
CA VAL A 487 20.09 7.95 21.73
C VAL A 487 18.76 7.26 22.06
N LEU A 488 18.02 7.80 23.03
CA LEU A 488 16.70 7.26 23.39
C LEU A 488 15.65 7.53 22.33
N ILE A 489 15.69 8.69 21.66
CA ILE A 489 14.84 8.98 20.50
C ILE A 489 15.08 7.95 19.39
N LEU A 490 16.34 7.74 19.00
CA LEU A 490 16.69 6.73 18.00
C LEU A 490 16.23 5.32 18.40
N THR A 491 16.25 5.01 19.70
CA THR A 491 15.79 3.72 20.22
C THR A 491 14.26 3.58 20.12
N ILE A 492 13.53 4.69 20.23
CA ILE A 492 12.08 4.72 20.01
C ILE A 492 11.77 4.55 18.51
N ASP A 493 12.41 5.33 17.64
CA ASP A 493 12.16 5.34 16.19
C ASP A 493 12.60 4.08 15.46
N LEU A 494 13.76 3.52 15.82
CA LEU A 494 14.35 2.36 15.16
C LEU A 494 14.17 1.06 15.95
N GLY A 495 13.63 1.12 17.17
CA GLY A 495 13.50 -0.03 18.05
C GLY A 495 12.05 -0.35 18.37
N THR A 496 11.48 0.38 19.33
CA THR A 496 10.17 0.06 19.92
C THR A 496 9.04 0.15 18.90
N ASP A 497 9.05 1.18 18.06
CA ASP A 497 7.87 1.53 17.25
C ASP A 497 7.78 0.82 15.89
N ILE A 498 8.86 0.19 15.44
CA ILE A 498 8.89 -0.50 14.14
C ILE A 498 7.86 -1.64 14.09
N VAL A 499 7.77 -2.46 15.14
CA VAL A 499 6.89 -3.65 15.11
C VAL A 499 5.41 -3.28 15.19
N PRO A 500 4.96 -2.40 16.12
CA PRO A 500 3.57 -1.92 16.16
C PRO A 500 3.15 -1.20 14.87
N SER A 501 4.02 -0.35 14.29
CA SER A 501 3.71 0.38 13.05
C SER A 501 3.55 -0.55 11.84
N ILE A 502 4.36 -1.61 11.72
CA ILE A 502 4.22 -2.64 10.69
C ILE A 502 2.96 -3.48 10.93
N ALA A 503 2.59 -3.73 12.19
CA ALA A 503 1.39 -4.49 12.52
C ALA A 503 0.09 -3.78 12.07
N LEU A 504 0.09 -2.45 11.98
CA LEU A 504 -1.03 -1.67 11.40
C LEU A 504 -1.25 -1.97 9.92
N ALA A 505 -0.23 -2.42 9.17
CA ALA A 505 -0.40 -2.88 7.79
C ALA A 505 -1.30 -4.13 7.69
N HIS A 506 -1.46 -4.88 8.79
CA HIS A 506 -2.31 -6.06 8.86
C HIS A 506 -3.79 -5.76 9.16
N GLU A 507 -4.15 -4.49 9.33
CA GLU A 507 -5.51 -4.11 9.68
C GLU A 507 -6.49 -4.38 8.52
N LYS A 508 -7.73 -4.74 8.86
CA LYS A 508 -8.80 -4.96 7.88
C LYS A 508 -9.44 -3.63 7.47
N ALA A 509 -10.12 -3.62 6.33
CA ALA A 509 -10.92 -2.48 5.90
C ALA A 509 -12.02 -2.13 6.93
N GLU A 510 -12.26 -0.84 7.17
CA GLU A 510 -13.32 -0.36 8.07
C GLU A 510 -14.71 -0.33 7.40
N SER A 511 -14.74 -0.29 6.08
CA SER A 511 -15.96 -0.29 5.29
C SER A 511 -15.74 -1.08 4.01
N ASP A 512 -16.82 -1.33 3.28
CA ASP A 512 -16.75 -1.94 1.95
C ASP A 512 -15.96 -1.04 0.98
N ILE A 513 -14.67 -1.32 0.85
CA ILE A 513 -13.70 -0.48 0.15
C ILE A 513 -13.92 -0.49 -1.37
N MET A 514 -14.60 -1.52 -1.87
CA MET A 514 -14.92 -1.68 -3.29
C MET A 514 -16.17 -0.90 -3.70
N LYS A 515 -16.96 -0.35 -2.77
CA LYS A 515 -18.06 0.58 -3.09
C LYS A 515 -17.61 2.05 -3.14
N ARG A 516 -16.43 2.36 -2.63
CA ARG A 516 -15.87 3.72 -2.66
C ARG A 516 -15.36 4.03 -4.07
N LYS A 517 -15.57 5.27 -4.54
CA LYS A 517 -14.89 5.75 -5.75
C LYS A 517 -13.35 5.77 -5.57
N PRO A 518 -12.56 5.71 -6.65
CA PRO A 518 -11.12 5.90 -6.55
C PRO A 518 -10.79 7.26 -5.93
N ARG A 519 -9.69 7.34 -5.18
CA ARG A 519 -9.29 8.58 -4.51
C ARG A 519 -8.88 9.66 -5.52
N ASP A 520 -9.03 10.91 -5.15
CA ASP A 520 -8.50 12.03 -5.93
C ASP A 520 -7.03 12.25 -5.54
N THR A 521 -6.10 12.04 -6.47
CA THR A 521 -4.66 12.17 -6.21
C THR A 521 -4.22 13.59 -5.86
N LYS A 522 -5.01 14.61 -6.20
CA LYS A 522 -4.73 16.03 -5.90
C LYS A 522 -5.25 16.48 -4.54
N ARG A 523 -6.19 15.75 -3.94
CA ARG A 523 -6.85 16.13 -2.66
C ARG A 523 -6.56 15.12 -1.56
N ASP A 524 -6.59 13.84 -1.89
CA ASP A 524 -6.46 12.73 -0.96
C ASP A 524 -5.01 12.21 -0.93
N HIS A 525 -4.12 13.05 -0.40
CA HIS A 525 -2.73 12.69 -0.13
C HIS A 525 -2.62 11.69 1.02
N LEU A 526 -1.49 10.98 1.07
CA LEU A 526 -1.18 10.04 2.15
C LEU A 526 -0.97 10.77 3.49
N VAL A 527 -0.28 11.90 3.45
CA VAL A 527 -0.15 12.84 4.58
C VAL A 527 -0.76 14.16 4.16
N ASN A 528 -1.71 14.63 4.96
CA ASN A 528 -2.52 15.81 4.71
C ASN A 528 -2.49 16.70 5.95
N GLU A 529 -2.84 17.98 5.82
CA GLU A 529 -2.83 18.94 6.94
C GLU A 529 -3.65 18.45 8.14
N ARG A 530 -4.73 17.71 7.87
CA ARG A 530 -5.58 17.07 8.89
C ARG A 530 -4.84 15.98 9.67
N THR A 531 -4.01 15.19 9.00
CA THR A 531 -3.17 14.17 9.64
C THR A 531 -2.20 14.85 10.60
N ILE A 532 -1.51 15.91 10.14
CA ILE A 532 -0.58 16.68 10.99
C ILE A 532 -1.32 17.35 12.15
N SER A 533 -2.49 17.93 11.90
CA SER A 533 -3.32 18.54 12.96
C SER A 533 -3.68 17.54 14.06
N PHE A 534 -4.08 16.33 13.65
CA PHE A 534 -4.44 15.25 14.57
C PHE A 534 -3.22 14.68 15.31
N THR A 535 -2.13 14.36 14.61
CA THR A 535 -0.97 13.71 15.20
C THR A 535 -0.15 14.67 16.04
N TYR A 536 0.25 15.82 15.50
CA TYR A 536 1.17 16.74 16.18
C TYR A 536 0.45 17.55 17.26
N PHE A 537 -0.66 18.21 16.90
CA PHE A 537 -1.28 19.21 17.78
C PHE A 537 -2.34 18.65 18.74
N GLN A 538 -2.68 17.37 18.66
CA GLN A 538 -3.63 16.75 19.59
C GLN A 538 -2.96 15.59 20.34
N ILE A 539 -2.62 14.52 19.62
CA ILE A 539 -2.03 13.32 20.25
C ILE A 539 -0.64 13.62 20.81
N GLY A 540 0.23 14.23 20.01
CA GLY A 540 1.61 14.51 20.40
C GLY A 540 1.74 15.46 21.59
N ILE A 541 0.82 16.42 21.74
CA ILE A 541 0.77 17.28 22.93
C ILE A 541 0.41 16.46 24.18
N ILE A 542 -0.57 15.56 24.10
CA ILE A 542 -0.95 14.71 25.24
C ILE A 542 0.22 13.79 25.63
N GLN A 543 0.94 13.23 24.65
CA GLN A 543 2.13 12.41 24.90
C GLN A 543 3.28 13.22 25.52
N SER A 544 3.52 14.43 25.02
CA SER A 544 4.50 15.37 25.60
C SER A 544 4.16 15.69 27.06
N MET A 545 2.89 15.99 27.36
CA MET A 545 2.43 16.25 28.73
C MET A 545 2.66 15.04 29.64
N ALA A 546 2.41 13.82 29.16
CA ALA A 546 2.69 12.60 29.92
C ALA A 546 4.18 12.43 30.22
N GLY A 547 5.06 12.68 29.22
CA GLY A 547 6.51 12.64 29.39
C GLY A 547 7.03 13.65 30.41
N PHE A 548 6.59 14.91 30.29
CA PHE A 548 6.97 15.95 31.25
C PHE A 548 6.44 15.67 32.66
N PHE A 549 5.22 15.14 32.78
CA PHE A 549 4.67 14.76 34.07
C PHE A 549 5.54 13.72 34.79
N THR A 550 5.93 12.65 34.09
CA THR A 550 6.82 11.62 34.66
C THR A 550 8.20 12.18 34.96
N TYR A 551 8.77 13.00 34.08
CA TYR A 551 10.04 13.68 34.28
C TYR A 551 10.05 14.52 35.56
N PHE A 552 9.04 15.39 35.74
CA PHE A 552 8.92 16.23 36.93
C PHE A 552 8.67 15.40 38.19
N THR A 553 7.88 14.33 38.10
CA THR A 553 7.61 13.43 39.24
C THR A 553 8.90 12.76 39.72
N ILE A 554 9.72 12.25 38.80
CA ILE A 554 11.00 11.61 39.13
C ILE A 554 11.91 12.59 39.86
N PHE A 555 12.12 13.78 39.30
CA PHE A 555 12.96 14.78 39.94
C PHE A 555 12.43 15.22 41.30
N ASN A 556 11.11 15.37 41.45
CA ASN A 556 10.47 15.72 42.72
C ASN A 556 10.70 14.63 43.78
N ASP A 557 10.61 13.35 43.41
CA ASP A 557 10.87 12.22 44.30
C ASP A 557 12.34 12.14 44.77
N TYR A 558 13.27 12.66 43.97
CA TYR A 558 14.67 12.82 44.37
C TYR A 558 14.93 14.11 45.18
N GLY A 559 13.98 15.05 45.24
CA GLY A 559 14.07 16.27 46.06
C GLY A 559 14.24 17.57 45.27
N VAL A 560 14.11 17.55 43.95
CA VAL A 560 14.14 18.76 43.10
C VAL A 560 12.71 19.11 42.72
N ALA A 561 12.16 20.13 43.38
CA ALA A 561 10.82 20.62 43.06
C ALA A 561 10.76 21.22 41.63
N PRO A 562 9.64 21.05 40.89
CA PRO A 562 9.48 21.62 39.55
C PRO A 562 9.70 23.14 39.46
N SER A 563 9.38 23.88 40.53
CA SER A 563 9.62 25.33 40.62
C SER A 563 11.10 25.71 40.56
N LEU A 564 12.00 24.81 41.00
CA LEU A 564 13.45 25.02 41.05
C LEU A 564 14.15 24.64 39.74
N MET A 565 13.45 23.98 38.80
CA MET A 565 14.09 23.46 37.59
C MET A 565 14.34 24.51 36.52
N SER A 566 13.54 25.58 36.48
CA SER A 566 13.75 26.63 35.50
C SER A 566 15.12 27.27 35.72
N GLN A 567 15.90 27.42 34.65
CA GLN A 567 17.28 27.95 34.67
C GLN A 567 18.30 27.08 35.42
N LEU A 568 17.91 25.87 35.83
CA LEU A 568 18.79 24.96 36.55
C LEU A 568 20.01 24.59 35.73
N ASP A 569 19.82 24.32 34.43
CA ASP A 569 20.88 24.05 33.48
C ASP A 569 21.28 25.27 32.64
N GLY A 570 20.97 26.49 33.13
CA GLY A 570 21.41 27.71 32.49
C GLY A 570 22.94 27.74 32.40
N GLN A 571 23.46 27.83 31.16
CA GLN A 571 24.89 27.73 30.80
C GLN A 571 25.53 26.32 30.93
N SER A 572 24.74 25.23 30.86
CA SER A 572 25.21 23.83 30.85
C SER A 572 25.99 23.45 32.12
N HIS A 573 25.47 23.88 33.26
CA HIS A 573 26.14 23.74 34.57
C HIS A 573 25.59 22.61 35.43
N TYR A 574 24.44 22.02 35.05
CA TYR A 574 23.89 20.86 35.72
C TYR A 574 24.68 19.62 35.28
N ALA A 575 25.25 18.87 36.23
CA ALA A 575 26.17 17.77 35.96
C ALA A 575 27.30 18.16 34.96
N SER A 576 28.01 19.27 35.20
CA SER A 576 29.16 19.66 34.37
C SER A 576 30.43 18.85 34.69
N THR A 577 31.15 18.41 33.65
CA THR A 577 32.42 17.68 33.80
C THR A 577 33.53 18.57 34.34
N THR A 578 33.52 19.88 34.01
CA THR A 578 34.54 20.85 34.43
C THR A 578 34.26 21.37 35.84
N VAL A 579 35.20 21.12 36.77
CA VAL A 579 35.08 21.43 38.21
C VAL A 579 34.71 22.90 38.46
N GLU A 580 35.29 23.83 37.70
CA GLU A 580 35.05 25.28 37.81
C GLU A 580 33.61 25.72 37.50
N SER A 581 32.83 24.85 36.84
CA SER A 581 31.49 25.16 36.32
C SER A 581 30.39 24.26 36.90
N ARG A 582 30.72 23.41 37.89
CA ARG A 582 29.76 22.54 38.58
C ARG A 582 28.86 23.38 39.49
N ARG A 583 27.55 23.29 39.29
CA ARG A 583 26.57 23.79 40.25
C ARG A 583 26.29 22.72 41.31
N TRP A 584 26.41 23.10 42.56
CA TRP A 584 26.01 22.28 43.70
C TRP A 584 24.55 22.61 44.03
N LEU A 585 23.70 21.59 43.98
CA LEU A 585 22.28 21.70 44.29
C LEU A 585 22.05 21.61 45.79
N VAL A 586 21.21 22.51 46.30
CA VAL A 586 20.81 22.60 47.71
C VAL A 586 19.31 22.33 47.74
N THR A 587 18.90 21.18 48.29
CA THR A 587 17.48 20.81 48.40
C THR A 587 17.06 20.77 49.87
N SER A 588 15.85 21.25 50.19
CA SER A 588 15.29 21.19 51.54
C SER A 588 14.62 19.84 51.77
N ARG A 589 14.89 19.22 52.92
CA ARG A 589 14.29 17.96 53.34
C ARG A 589 12.90 18.18 53.92
N ASP A 590 11.91 18.53 53.09
CA ASP A 590 10.51 18.49 53.55
C ASP A 590 10.02 17.05 53.55
N ALA A 591 10.00 16.47 54.74
CA ALA A 591 9.57 15.12 55.02
C ALA A 591 8.05 14.96 54.83
N PHE A 592 7.55 15.03 53.61
CA PHE A 592 6.22 14.50 53.28
C PHE A 592 6.34 13.03 52.85
N GLY A 593 6.36 12.16 53.86
CA GLY A 593 5.75 10.84 53.80
C GLY A 593 6.33 9.82 52.82
N LYS A 594 7.08 8.88 53.40
CA LYS A 594 7.58 7.60 52.85
C LYS A 594 8.86 7.71 52.02
N SER A 595 9.90 7.10 52.60
CA SER A 595 11.11 6.63 51.93
C SER A 595 10.80 6.14 50.51
N SER A 596 11.29 6.85 49.50
CA SER A 596 11.34 6.27 48.17
C SER A 596 12.23 5.03 48.24
N PHE A 597 11.72 3.90 47.75
CA PHE A 597 12.32 2.56 47.94
C PHE A 597 13.75 2.41 47.39
N HIS A 598 14.25 3.41 46.66
CA HIS A 598 15.58 3.46 46.06
C HIS A 598 16.48 4.61 46.57
N ARG A 599 16.00 5.41 47.55
CA ARG A 599 16.86 6.42 48.21
C ARG A 599 17.86 5.77 49.17
N SER A 600 17.70 4.49 49.54
CA SER A 600 18.64 3.82 50.46
C SER A 600 20.08 3.83 49.95
N TRP A 601 20.33 3.61 48.65
CA TRP A 601 21.68 3.72 48.07
C TRP A 601 22.23 5.16 48.08
N PHE A 602 21.31 6.13 47.95
CA PHE A 602 21.59 7.57 47.94
C PHE A 602 21.95 8.00 49.37
N ASP A 603 21.23 7.49 50.36
CA ASP A 603 21.42 7.67 51.79
C ASP A 603 22.63 6.89 52.34
N ASP A 604 23.00 5.73 51.77
CA ASP A 604 24.16 4.92 52.21
C ASP A 604 25.50 5.60 51.86
N GLN A 605 25.63 6.15 50.63
CA GLN A 605 26.82 6.94 50.27
C GLN A 605 26.84 8.33 50.91
N ILE A 606 25.67 8.93 51.16
CA ILE A 606 25.58 10.13 52.00
C ILE A 606 25.92 9.77 53.45
N GLY A 607 25.57 8.59 53.94
CA GLY A 607 25.91 8.06 55.26
C GLY A 607 27.41 7.89 55.44
N ASP A 608 28.12 7.37 54.44
CA ASP A 608 29.58 7.29 54.44
C ASP A 608 30.21 8.69 54.29
N PHE A 609 29.70 9.56 53.41
CA PHE A 609 30.20 10.93 53.27
C PHE A 609 29.97 11.78 54.53
N THR A 610 28.79 11.70 55.15
CA THR A 610 28.43 12.42 56.38
C THR A 610 29.09 11.79 57.61
N SER A 611 29.28 10.47 57.65
CA SER A 611 30.00 9.79 58.74
C SER A 611 31.51 9.94 58.65
N ASP A 612 32.09 10.01 57.45
CA ASP A 612 33.49 10.38 57.24
C ASP A 612 33.74 11.85 57.59
N ILE A 613 32.78 12.74 57.34
CA ILE A 613 32.83 14.13 57.81
C ILE A 613 32.68 14.21 59.34
N GLN A 614 31.86 13.35 59.96
CA GLN A 614 31.75 13.29 61.43
C GLN A 614 32.96 12.62 62.09
N ARG A 615 33.65 11.67 61.43
CA ARG A 615 34.82 10.95 61.97
C ARG A 615 36.14 11.66 61.69
N ALA A 616 36.25 12.40 60.59
CA ALA A 616 37.47 13.11 60.25
C ALA A 616 37.54 14.47 60.98
N ASN A 617 38.16 14.48 62.16
CA ASN A 617 38.78 15.68 62.72
C ASN A 617 39.96 16.10 61.81
N LEU A 618 39.67 16.60 60.61
CA LEU A 618 40.66 17.06 59.64
C LEU A 618 40.97 18.53 59.92
N SER A 619 41.94 18.76 60.82
CA SER A 619 42.60 20.06 60.92
C SER A 619 43.64 20.18 59.81
N VAL A 620 43.31 20.81 58.69
CA VAL A 620 44.26 21.07 57.60
C VAL A 620 44.90 22.45 57.84
N GLN A 621 46.23 22.50 58.02
CA GLN A 621 46.97 23.77 58.05
C GLN A 621 47.10 24.32 56.62
N PHE A 622 46.63 25.55 56.42
CA PHE A 622 46.44 26.17 55.10
C PHE A 622 47.74 26.62 54.41
N ASP A 623 48.88 26.66 55.10
CA ASP A 623 50.15 27.18 54.56
C ASP A 623 50.85 26.24 53.57
N GLN A 624 50.33 25.01 53.34
CA GLN A 624 50.89 24.04 52.39
C GLN A 624 49.95 23.71 51.20
N ILE A 625 48.77 24.34 51.10
CA ILE A 625 47.77 24.00 50.08
C ILE A 625 48.19 24.49 48.68
N SER A 626 49.08 25.49 48.57
CA SER A 626 49.59 25.98 47.28
C SER A 626 50.57 25.03 46.57
N GLN A 627 50.90 23.86 47.16
CA GLN A 627 51.90 22.93 46.62
C GLN A 627 51.42 21.49 46.39
N LEU A 628 50.13 21.18 46.60
CA LEU A 628 49.66 19.80 46.45
C LEU A 628 49.15 19.53 45.02
N PRO A 629 49.60 18.43 44.37
CA PRO A 629 49.11 18.06 43.04
C PRO A 629 47.68 17.50 43.15
N VAL A 630 46.83 17.94 42.24
CA VAL A 630 45.43 17.48 42.11
C VAL A 630 45.43 16.15 41.35
N SER A 631 45.08 15.05 42.04
CA SER A 631 44.70 13.80 41.38
C SER A 631 43.83 12.92 42.29
N GLY A 632 42.62 12.61 41.85
CA GLY A 632 41.90 11.36 42.15
C GLY A 632 41.23 11.17 43.53
N GLU A 633 39.93 10.86 43.46
CA GLU A 633 39.14 9.97 44.32
C GLU A 633 39.10 10.21 45.84
N THR A 634 38.13 11.02 46.29
CA THR A 634 37.27 10.82 47.49
C THR A 634 36.36 12.05 47.67
N GLY A 635 35.16 11.87 48.24
CA GLY A 635 34.20 12.97 48.45
C GLY A 635 34.78 14.17 49.23
N ASN A 636 35.71 13.92 50.15
CA ASN A 636 36.37 14.96 50.95
C ASN A 636 37.28 15.89 50.12
N ALA A 637 37.80 15.43 48.97
CA ALA A 637 38.58 16.25 48.05
C ALA A 637 37.67 17.20 47.23
N ALA A 638 36.50 16.71 46.80
CA ALA A 638 35.52 17.51 46.07
C ALA A 638 34.89 18.62 46.93
N PHE A 639 34.67 18.35 48.22
CA PHE A 639 34.26 19.38 49.19
C PHE A 639 35.35 20.43 49.40
N ARG A 640 36.62 20.01 49.51
CA ARG A 640 37.77 20.92 49.62
C ARG A 640 37.92 21.83 48.39
N ASP A 641 37.76 21.28 47.19
CA ASP A 641 37.78 22.04 45.94
C ASP A 641 36.61 23.05 45.86
N MET A 642 35.40 22.65 46.28
CA MET A 642 34.24 23.56 46.33
C MET A 642 34.46 24.73 47.29
N VAL A 643 34.93 24.44 48.52
CA VAL A 643 35.21 25.45 49.55
C VAL A 643 36.33 26.38 49.10
N TYR A 644 37.35 25.85 48.41
CA TYR A 644 38.43 26.62 47.81
C TYR A 644 37.93 27.56 46.69
N VAL A 645 37.09 27.07 45.78
CA VAL A 645 36.52 27.87 44.68
C VAL A 645 35.59 28.97 45.20
N ILE A 646 34.75 28.68 46.20
CA ILE A 646 33.85 29.68 46.83
C ILE A 646 34.66 30.77 47.53
N GLY A 647 35.67 30.39 48.32
CA GLY A 647 36.54 31.35 49.01
C GLY A 647 37.32 32.25 48.06
N ASN A 648 37.82 31.69 46.95
CA ASN A 648 38.62 32.44 45.96
C ASN A 648 37.76 33.42 45.14
N ARG A 649 36.50 33.06 44.85
CA ARG A 649 35.57 33.94 44.09
C ARG A 649 35.01 35.08 44.93
N LEU A 650 34.85 34.88 46.24
CA LEU A 650 34.32 35.87 47.18
C LEU A 650 35.42 36.71 47.86
N GLN A 651 36.70 36.37 47.66
CA GLN A 651 37.85 36.95 48.36
C GLN A 651 37.73 36.91 49.90
N ILE A 652 37.13 35.84 50.44
CA ILE A 652 36.93 35.65 51.89
C ILE A 652 37.39 34.22 52.25
N PRO A 653 38.22 34.03 53.30
CA PRO A 653 38.70 32.70 53.67
C PRO A 653 37.56 31.81 54.23
N PRO A 654 37.53 30.51 53.90
CA PRO A 654 36.44 29.62 54.30
C PRO A 654 36.52 29.18 55.78
N CYS A 655 35.36 28.88 56.37
CA CYS A 655 35.17 28.49 57.78
C CYS A 655 34.81 26.99 57.93
N ASP A 656 35.23 26.37 59.02
CA ASP A 656 35.08 24.93 59.28
C ASP A 656 33.80 24.56 60.07
N ALA A 657 33.03 23.61 59.52
CA ALA A 657 31.96 22.76 60.12
C ALA A 657 30.46 23.07 59.84
N TYR A 658 29.68 22.00 59.58
CA TYR A 658 28.20 21.94 59.58
C TYR A 658 27.71 20.87 60.57
N SER A 659 26.52 21.04 61.17
CA SER A 659 25.82 19.96 61.89
C SER A 659 24.33 19.95 61.56
N CYS A 660 23.78 18.77 61.23
CA CYS A 660 22.34 18.54 61.06
C CYS A 660 21.75 17.98 62.36
N ARG A 661 20.71 18.63 62.90
CA ARG A 661 20.09 18.26 64.19
C ARG A 661 19.25 17.00 64.03
N GLY A 662 19.77 15.85 64.47
CA GLY A 662 18.96 14.65 64.75
C GLY A 662 18.14 14.84 66.02
N LEU A 663 16.93 14.29 66.05
CA LEU A 663 16.00 14.33 67.17
C LEU A 663 16.64 13.89 68.50
N GLY A 664 16.77 14.84 69.44
CA GLY A 664 16.85 14.59 70.89
C GLY A 664 18.24 14.60 71.54
N GLN A 665 18.78 15.79 71.80
CA GLN A 665 19.39 16.18 73.08
C GLN A 665 19.81 17.67 73.09
N GLU A 666 19.76 18.31 74.26
CA GLU A 666 19.63 19.75 74.47
C GLU A 666 20.93 20.59 74.52
N THR A 667 20.78 21.84 74.05
CA THR A 667 21.38 23.14 74.46
C THR A 667 22.89 23.37 74.53
N ARG A 668 23.35 24.49 73.90
CA ARG A 668 23.92 25.69 74.58
C ARG A 668 23.73 26.99 73.75
N TYR A 669 23.55 28.11 74.45
CA TYR A 669 23.31 29.49 73.98
C TYR A 669 24.62 30.26 73.68
N ASN A 670 24.60 31.23 72.73
CA ASN A 670 25.03 32.63 72.96
C ASN A 670 24.65 33.60 71.80
N ASP A 671 24.51 34.89 72.13
CA ASP A 671 24.05 36.03 71.32
C ASP A 671 25.02 36.49 70.17
N PHE A 672 24.48 37.20 69.16
CA PHE A 672 25.05 37.88 67.93
C PHE A 672 26.58 38.23 67.92
N GLN A 673 27.37 38.37 66.83
CA GLN A 673 27.21 38.87 65.44
C GLN A 673 28.51 38.54 64.62
N GLY A 674 28.42 38.08 63.37
CA GLY A 674 29.43 38.16 62.28
C GLY A 674 30.84 37.52 62.47
N CYS A 675 31.32 36.73 61.51
CA CYS A 675 32.63 36.04 61.57
C CYS A 675 33.84 36.95 61.89
N PHE A 676 34.29 36.97 63.15
CA PHE A 676 35.63 36.61 63.69
C PHE A 676 35.89 37.38 65.00
N GLY A 677 35.99 36.64 66.11
CA GLY A 677 36.61 37.07 67.35
C GLY A 677 37.31 35.87 68.01
N THR A 678 38.61 35.98 68.25
CA THR A 678 39.47 34.92 68.78
C THR A 678 39.15 34.62 70.24
N ARG A 679 38.22 33.68 70.48
CA ARG A 679 38.22 32.69 71.58
C ARG A 679 36.89 31.93 71.57
N ASN A 680 37.01 30.61 71.65
CA ASN A 680 35.97 29.59 71.69
C ASN A 680 35.38 29.18 70.34
N THR A 681 35.67 27.91 70.04
CA THR A 681 35.34 27.12 68.87
C THR A 681 33.87 26.70 68.91
N THR A 682 33.02 27.35 68.12
CA THR A 682 31.82 26.75 67.52
C THR A 682 31.28 27.70 66.45
N ILE A 683 31.11 27.19 65.22
CA ILE A 683 30.57 27.93 64.08
C ILE A 683 29.23 27.28 63.71
N ASN A 684 28.19 28.09 63.52
CA ASN A 684 26.91 27.67 62.97
C ASN A 684 26.74 28.31 61.59
N LEU A 685 26.58 27.48 60.55
CA LEU A 685 26.14 27.91 59.22
C LEU A 685 24.65 28.29 59.30
N PHE A 686 24.37 29.59 59.40
CA PHE A 686 23.03 30.10 59.13
C PHE A 686 22.87 30.27 57.62
N GLY A 687 22.15 29.34 56.99
CA GLY A 687 21.58 29.59 55.67
C GLY A 687 20.54 30.69 55.80
N ILE A 688 20.83 31.90 55.31
CA ILE A 688 19.81 32.91 55.10
C ILE A 688 18.96 32.41 53.92
N ASN A 689 17.72 32.00 54.20
CA ASN A 689 16.71 31.91 53.16
C ASN A 689 16.30 33.34 52.80
N ASP A 690 16.96 33.92 51.79
CA ASP A 690 16.73 35.29 51.33
C ASP A 690 15.47 35.43 50.46
N GLY A 691 14.72 34.34 50.29
CA GLY A 691 13.55 34.29 49.42
C GLY A 691 13.86 34.34 47.92
N SER A 692 15.14 34.39 47.50
CA SER A 692 15.55 34.44 46.10
C SER A 692 15.90 33.05 45.53
N ILE A 693 16.29 32.11 46.38
CA ILE A 693 16.74 30.76 45.97
C ILE A 693 15.68 29.68 46.21
N ASN A 694 14.67 29.91 47.08
CA ASN A 694 13.57 28.96 47.28
C ASN A 694 12.31 29.64 47.88
N PRO A 695 11.42 30.23 47.06
CA PRO A 695 10.33 31.10 47.54
C PRO A 695 9.15 30.38 48.22
N GLY A 696 9.16 29.04 48.30
CA GLY A 696 8.07 28.23 48.85
C GLY A 696 8.31 27.64 50.25
N VAL A 697 9.51 27.82 50.82
CA VAL A 697 9.85 27.28 52.14
C VAL A 697 9.51 28.33 53.19
N GLU A 698 8.28 28.29 53.73
CA GLU A 698 8.01 28.98 55.00
C GLU A 698 8.88 28.33 56.08
N ALA A 699 9.73 29.12 56.73
CA ALA A 699 10.48 28.68 57.89
C ALA A 699 9.49 28.11 58.91
N ALA A 700 9.55 26.81 59.14
CA ALA A 700 8.71 26.16 60.13
C ALA A 700 8.90 26.86 61.49
N ASP A 701 7.76 27.16 62.11
CA ASP A 701 7.53 27.59 63.49
C ASP A 701 7.37 29.12 63.76
N LYS A 702 6.12 29.59 63.72
CA LYS A 702 5.71 30.95 64.14
C LYS A 702 5.56 31.12 65.66
N ASN A 703 5.93 30.15 66.50
CA ASN A 703 5.59 30.19 67.93
C ASN A 703 6.74 30.40 68.93
N THR A 704 7.95 30.76 68.51
CA THR A 704 9.00 31.14 69.48
C THR A 704 9.91 32.25 68.97
N ARG A 705 9.77 33.43 69.61
CA ARG A 705 10.75 34.54 69.69
C ARG A 705 11.82 34.58 68.59
N GLY A 706 11.44 35.03 67.39
CA GLY A 706 12.35 35.69 66.45
C GLY A 706 13.63 34.94 66.05
N GLN A 707 13.63 33.61 65.98
CA GLN A 707 14.74 32.82 65.42
C GLN A 707 14.36 32.20 64.07
N PRO A 708 15.24 32.26 63.04
CA PRO A 708 15.02 31.57 61.77
C PRO A 708 15.12 30.05 61.96
N GLY A 709 14.12 29.31 61.47
CA GLY A 709 14.10 27.84 61.51
C GLY A 709 15.23 27.23 60.68
N PHE A 710 15.89 26.20 61.22
CA PHE A 710 16.97 25.47 60.55
C PHE A 710 16.40 24.30 59.73
N GLY A 711 16.51 24.37 58.40
CA GLY A 711 16.29 23.23 57.51
C GLY A 711 17.60 22.48 57.25
N CYS A 712 17.55 21.13 57.17
CA CYS A 712 18.67 20.33 56.66
C CYS A 712 18.71 20.41 55.13
N PHE A 713 19.91 20.57 54.57
CA PHE A 713 20.13 20.64 53.12
C PHE A 713 20.94 19.45 52.62
N GLU A 714 20.59 18.87 51.48
CA GLU A 714 21.39 17.83 50.79
C GLU A 714 22.20 18.43 49.63
N LEU A 715 23.47 18.02 49.52
CA LEU A 715 24.42 18.39 48.45
C LEU A 715 24.57 17.22 47.48
N TRP A 716 24.41 17.46 46.17
CA TRP A 716 24.52 16.41 45.15
C TRP A 716 25.84 16.46 44.37
N SER A 717 26.51 15.32 44.23
CA SER A 717 27.71 15.16 43.38
C SER A 717 27.38 15.13 41.88
N TYR A 718 28.40 15.29 41.02
CA TYR A 718 28.27 15.19 39.56
C TYR A 718 27.63 13.85 39.13
N ASP A 719 28.14 12.73 39.67
CA ASP A 719 27.65 11.40 39.31
C ASP A 719 26.20 11.19 39.77
N GLN A 720 25.82 11.76 40.92
CA GLN A 720 24.45 11.71 41.42
C GLN A 720 23.49 12.54 40.55
N GLN A 721 23.88 13.76 40.18
CA GLN A 721 23.11 14.61 39.28
C GLN A 721 22.89 13.94 37.92
N TRP A 722 23.94 13.31 37.39
CA TRP A 722 23.91 12.58 36.13
C TRP A 722 23.07 11.30 36.18
N GLU A 723 23.12 10.56 37.29
CA GLU A 723 22.30 9.36 37.50
C GLU A 723 20.80 9.70 37.62
N VAL A 724 20.45 10.76 38.36
CA VAL A 724 19.05 11.25 38.45
C VAL A 724 18.56 11.71 37.08
N GLN A 725 19.42 12.42 36.33
CA GLN A 725 19.13 12.83 34.95
C GLN A 725 18.84 11.64 34.04
N LYS A 726 19.68 10.59 34.07
CA LYS A 726 19.44 9.37 33.30
C LYS A 726 18.13 8.70 33.68
N ARG A 727 17.80 8.62 34.98
CA ARG A 727 16.52 8.05 35.45
C ARG A 727 15.34 8.87 34.96
N ALA A 728 15.41 10.20 34.99
CA ALA A 728 14.38 11.07 34.45
C ALA A 728 14.23 10.92 32.94
N GLN A 729 15.35 10.78 32.20
CA GLN A 729 15.36 10.51 30.76
C GLN A 729 14.70 9.17 30.41
N VAL A 730 14.99 8.12 31.18
CA VAL A 730 14.32 6.82 31.03
C VAL A 730 12.85 6.91 31.39
N GLY A 731 12.46 7.68 32.41
CA GLY A 731 11.06 7.92 32.74
C GLY A 731 10.28 8.62 31.63
N PHE A 732 10.91 9.60 30.96
CA PHE A 732 10.33 10.24 29.78
C PHE A 732 10.19 9.24 28.61
N PHE A 733 11.24 8.47 28.33
CA PHE A 733 11.22 7.40 27.33
C PHE A 733 10.07 6.38 27.58
N VAL A 734 9.95 5.87 28.80
CA VAL A 734 8.87 4.94 29.20
C VAL A 734 7.50 5.59 29.03
N SER A 735 7.38 6.90 29.26
CA SER A 735 6.12 7.62 29.07
C SER A 735 5.68 7.67 27.61
N ILE A 736 6.61 7.86 26.68
CA ILE A 736 6.32 7.76 25.25
C ILE A 736 5.84 6.35 24.92
N VAL A 737 6.58 5.32 25.32
CA VAL A 737 6.23 3.91 25.05
C VAL A 737 4.85 3.54 25.61
N VAL A 738 4.54 3.89 26.87
CA VAL A 738 3.24 3.57 27.48
C VAL A 738 2.09 4.31 26.81
N THR A 739 2.28 5.56 26.42
CA THR A 739 1.25 6.30 25.67
C THR A 739 1.09 5.76 24.25
N GLN A 740 2.15 5.21 23.65
CA GLN A 740 2.10 4.55 22.34
C GLN A 740 1.25 3.26 22.35
N TYR A 741 1.20 2.51 23.46
CA TYR A 741 0.31 1.34 23.59
C TYR A 741 -1.16 1.68 23.35
N PHE A 742 -1.59 2.86 23.81
CA PHE A 742 -2.97 3.33 23.60
C PHE A 742 -3.11 4.00 22.24
N ASN A 743 -2.09 4.74 21.81
CA ASN A 743 -2.09 5.41 20.52
C ASN A 743 -2.19 4.42 19.34
N VAL A 744 -1.51 3.27 19.39
CA VAL A 744 -1.60 2.26 18.32
C VAL A 744 -3.02 1.71 18.17
N ASN A 745 -3.77 1.64 19.28
CA ASN A 745 -5.18 1.24 19.29
C ASN A 745 -6.11 2.36 18.80
N VAL A 746 -5.75 3.62 19.07
CA VAL A 746 -6.45 4.82 18.60
C VAL A 746 -6.34 4.96 17.09
N VAL A 747 -5.13 4.90 16.53
CA VAL A 747 -4.89 5.02 15.08
C VAL A 747 -5.29 3.77 14.29
N LYS A 748 -5.62 2.66 14.96
CA LYS A 748 -6.14 1.44 14.35
C LYS A 748 -7.38 1.68 13.48
N THR A 749 -8.23 2.62 13.89
CA THR A 749 -9.47 2.97 13.20
C THR A 749 -9.52 4.48 12.94
N ARG A 750 -10.03 4.89 11.77
CA ARG A 750 -10.18 6.31 11.40
C ARG A 750 -11.59 6.84 11.65
N VAL A 751 -12.61 6.00 11.44
CA VAL A 751 -14.03 6.37 11.60
C VAL A 751 -14.75 5.47 12.59
N LEU A 752 -14.53 4.15 12.49
CA LEU A 752 -15.20 3.19 13.36
C LEU A 752 -14.71 3.31 14.79
N SER A 753 -15.56 2.90 15.73
CA SER A 753 -15.12 2.73 17.13
C SER A 753 -14.29 1.46 17.23
N ILE A 754 -13.31 1.45 18.12
CA ILE A 754 -12.56 0.24 18.41
C ILE A 754 -13.45 -0.91 18.91
N PHE A 755 -14.59 -0.62 19.54
CA PHE A 755 -15.54 -1.64 19.99
C PHE A 755 -16.33 -2.28 18.83
N GLN A 756 -16.44 -1.57 17.70
CA GLN A 756 -17.06 -2.10 16.48
C GLN A 756 -16.08 -2.93 15.66
N GLN A 757 -14.83 -2.45 15.54
CA GLN A 757 -13.76 -3.15 14.82
C GLN A 757 -13.23 -4.37 15.61
N GLY A 758 -13.24 -4.30 16.94
CA GLY A 758 -12.71 -5.31 17.85
C GLY A 758 -11.17 -5.37 17.89
N PHE A 759 -10.63 -6.24 18.75
CA PHE A 759 -9.19 -6.45 18.95
C PHE A 759 -8.63 -7.65 18.15
N SER A 760 -9.17 -7.93 16.97
CA SER A 760 -8.85 -9.16 16.20
C SER A 760 -7.46 -9.19 15.56
N ASN A 761 -6.68 -8.10 15.59
CA ASN A 761 -5.37 -8.04 14.95
C ASN A 761 -4.29 -8.59 15.88
N ILE A 762 -3.98 -9.88 15.74
CA ILE A 762 -2.99 -10.57 16.58
C ILE A 762 -1.57 -10.02 16.40
N TRP A 763 -1.24 -9.52 15.20
CA TRP A 763 0.07 -8.91 14.92
C TRP A 763 0.25 -7.61 15.69
N LEU A 764 -0.84 -6.87 15.92
CA LEU A 764 -0.81 -5.64 16.72
C LEU A 764 -0.51 -5.94 18.19
N LEU A 765 -1.18 -6.96 18.74
CA LEU A 765 -0.92 -7.41 20.11
C LEU A 765 0.53 -7.92 20.27
N PHE A 766 1.00 -8.69 19.29
CA PHE A 766 2.40 -9.13 19.25
C PHE A 766 3.37 -7.94 19.20
N GLY A 767 3.06 -6.90 18.40
CA GLY A 767 3.85 -5.67 18.34
C GLY A 767 3.98 -4.98 19.70
N ILE A 768 2.86 -4.79 20.42
CA ILE A 768 2.85 -4.17 21.76
C ILE A 768 3.67 -5.01 22.76
N VAL A 769 3.56 -6.34 22.69
CA VAL A 769 4.33 -7.23 23.56
C VAL A 769 5.84 -7.11 23.29
N VAL A 770 6.26 -7.11 22.04
CA VAL A 770 7.67 -6.93 21.65
C VAL A 770 8.17 -5.55 22.07
N GLU A 771 7.39 -4.51 21.83
CA GLU A 771 7.67 -3.14 22.27
C GLU A 771 7.91 -3.07 23.78
N THR A 772 7.04 -3.71 24.56
CA THR A 772 7.17 -3.82 26.02
C THR A 772 8.44 -4.54 26.43
N PHE A 773 8.78 -5.66 25.81
CA PHE A 773 10.01 -6.40 26.12
C PHE A 773 11.27 -5.59 25.82
N ILE A 774 11.29 -4.85 24.69
CA ILE A 774 12.42 -3.96 24.35
C ILE A 774 12.54 -2.84 25.40
N ALA A 775 11.45 -2.17 25.75
CA ALA A 775 11.45 -1.09 26.72
C ALA A 775 11.86 -1.55 28.13
N VAL A 776 11.35 -2.70 28.60
CA VAL A 776 11.74 -3.32 29.87
C VAL A 776 13.22 -3.71 29.82
N GLY A 777 13.69 -4.28 28.72
CA GLY A 777 15.10 -4.62 28.52
C GLY A 777 16.01 -3.40 28.68
N LEU A 778 15.72 -2.32 27.96
CA LEU A 778 16.49 -1.07 28.02
C LEU A 778 16.48 -0.42 29.40
N THR A 779 15.41 -0.61 30.16
CA THR A 779 15.25 -0.02 31.50
C THR A 779 15.95 -0.84 32.57
N TYR A 780 15.98 -2.17 32.48
CA TYR A 780 16.38 -3.03 33.60
C TYR A 780 17.62 -3.90 33.36
N ILE A 781 18.12 -4.03 32.12
CA ILE A 781 19.28 -4.88 31.80
C ILE A 781 20.59 -4.06 31.92
N PRO A 782 21.50 -4.36 32.87
CA PRO A 782 22.69 -3.53 33.12
C PRO A 782 23.65 -3.37 31.94
N PRO A 783 23.92 -4.40 31.10
CA PRO A 783 24.71 -4.21 29.88
C PRO A 783 24.16 -3.14 28.93
N LEU A 784 22.83 -2.98 28.88
CA LEU A 784 22.18 -1.98 28.02
C LEU A 784 22.28 -0.56 28.59
N HIS A 785 22.40 -0.42 29.92
CA HIS A 785 22.59 0.88 30.59
C HIS A 785 23.84 1.61 30.12
N SER A 786 24.95 0.87 29.99
CA SER A 786 26.21 1.42 29.49
C SER A 786 26.13 1.83 28.01
N ALA A 787 25.48 0.99 27.18
CA ALA A 787 25.42 1.21 25.73
C ALA A 787 24.45 2.33 25.32
N PHE A 788 23.29 2.43 25.97
CA PHE A 788 22.22 3.37 25.61
C PHE A 788 22.12 4.58 26.54
N GLY A 789 22.94 4.63 27.61
CA GLY A 789 22.91 5.68 28.61
C GLY A 789 21.66 5.65 29.50
N THR A 790 21.02 4.47 29.64
CA THR A 790 19.83 4.29 30.47
C THR A 790 20.18 4.03 31.94
N ALA A 791 19.18 4.13 32.82
CA ALA A 791 19.26 3.80 34.23
C ALA A 791 17.97 3.11 34.68
N SER A 792 18.05 2.29 35.73
CA SER A 792 16.89 1.62 36.30
C SER A 792 15.94 2.59 37.01
N ILE A 793 14.64 2.45 36.75
CA ILE A 793 13.59 3.24 37.41
C ILE A 793 12.62 2.32 38.18
N SER A 794 11.97 2.87 39.21
CA SER A 794 10.93 2.15 39.95
C SER A 794 9.76 1.77 39.03
N GLY A 795 9.18 0.59 39.24
CA GLY A 795 7.99 0.13 38.52
C GLY A 795 6.78 1.06 38.66
N LEU A 796 6.73 1.87 39.74
CA LEU A 796 5.66 2.86 39.92
C LEU A 796 5.66 3.96 38.85
N TYR A 797 6.83 4.33 38.33
CA TYR A 797 6.93 5.35 37.28
C TYR A 797 6.34 4.90 35.94
N TRP A 798 6.20 3.59 35.69
CA TRP A 798 5.48 3.06 34.52
C TRP A 798 3.98 3.36 34.57
N LEU A 799 3.42 3.62 35.76
CA LEU A 799 2.02 3.96 35.95
C LEU A 799 1.74 5.47 35.81
N ALA A 800 2.77 6.32 35.97
CA ALA A 800 2.64 7.77 35.85
C ALA A 800 2.03 8.26 34.52
N PRO A 801 2.39 7.71 33.34
CA PRO A 801 1.80 8.13 32.05
C PRO A 801 0.41 7.52 31.75
N VAL A 802 -0.04 6.50 32.51
CA VAL A 802 -1.28 5.76 32.21
C VAL A 802 -2.54 6.65 32.19
N PRO A 803 -2.76 7.61 33.12
CA PRO A 803 -3.91 8.50 33.07
C PRO A 803 -4.00 9.32 31.77
N PHE A 804 -2.85 9.78 31.26
CA PHE A 804 -2.79 10.50 29.98
C PHE A 804 -3.08 9.58 28.79
N ALA A 805 -2.61 8.33 28.84
CA ALA A 805 -2.87 7.34 27.81
C ALA A 805 -4.37 6.94 27.75
N VAL A 806 -5.02 6.81 28.92
CA VAL A 806 -6.47 6.60 29.01
C VAL A 806 -7.24 7.82 28.50
N TYR A 807 -6.80 9.03 28.85
CA TYR A 807 -7.41 10.27 28.34
C TYR A 807 -7.31 10.36 26.81
N LEU A 808 -6.13 10.06 26.24
CA LEU A 808 -5.87 10.01 24.80
C LEU A 808 -6.86 9.05 24.10
N PHE A 809 -7.03 7.84 24.66
CA PHE A 809 -7.96 6.85 24.14
C PHE A 809 -9.42 7.32 24.17
N VAL A 810 -9.87 7.85 25.30
CA VAL A 810 -11.24 8.36 25.47
C VAL A 810 -11.50 9.56 24.55
N TYR A 811 -10.53 10.47 24.45
CA TYR A 811 -10.60 11.64 23.58
C TYR A 811 -10.87 11.23 22.13
N ASP A 812 -10.10 10.29 21.59
CA ASP A 812 -10.26 9.88 20.20
C ASP A 812 -11.55 9.08 19.95
N GLU A 813 -11.99 8.23 20.89
CA GLU A 813 -13.29 7.54 20.77
C GLU A 813 -14.48 8.52 20.77
N ILE A 814 -14.41 9.59 21.60
CA ILE A 814 -15.40 10.67 21.57
C ILE A 814 -15.35 11.42 20.22
N ARG A 815 -14.15 11.73 19.72
CA ARG A 815 -13.96 12.37 18.41
C ARG A 815 -14.59 11.54 17.29
N LYS A 816 -14.31 10.23 17.25
CA LYS A 816 -14.90 9.27 16.29
C LYS A 816 -16.41 9.16 16.42
N PHE A 817 -16.95 9.20 17.65
CA PHE A 817 -18.40 9.22 17.86
C PHE A 817 -19.05 10.45 17.21
N TRP A 818 -18.47 11.64 17.37
CA TRP A 818 -18.96 12.86 16.72
C TRP A 818 -18.78 12.84 15.20
N LEU A 819 -17.68 12.27 14.70
CA LEU A 819 -17.47 12.05 13.27
C LEU A 819 -18.60 11.21 12.66
N ARG A 820 -18.94 10.08 13.28
CA ARG A 820 -20.03 9.21 12.81
C ARG A 820 -21.38 9.93 12.86
N LYS A 821 -21.68 10.69 13.92
CA LYS A 821 -22.90 11.53 13.95
C LYS A 821 -22.93 12.60 12.86
N GLY A 822 -21.77 13.12 12.45
CA GLY A 822 -21.66 14.02 11.30
C GLY A 822 -21.99 13.32 9.98
N ILE A 823 -21.35 12.17 9.73
CA ILE A 823 -21.48 11.42 8.48
C ILE A 823 -22.89 10.83 8.30
N TYR A 824 -23.46 10.22 9.34
CA TYR A 824 -24.75 9.51 9.23
C TYR A 824 -25.97 10.37 9.55
N ASN A 825 -25.86 11.29 10.53
CA ASN A 825 -27.01 12.07 11.03
C ASN A 825 -26.95 13.55 10.61
N ASN A 826 -26.00 13.92 9.74
CA ASN A 826 -25.83 15.28 9.20
C ASN A 826 -25.72 16.38 10.28
N ASN A 827 -25.17 16.05 11.45
CA ASN A 827 -25.00 16.99 12.56
C ASN A 827 -23.92 18.04 12.22
N LYS A 828 -24.24 19.33 12.35
CA LYS A 828 -23.33 20.46 12.11
C LYS A 828 -22.01 20.34 12.87
N PHE A 829 -22.06 19.93 14.14
CA PHE A 829 -20.84 19.74 14.95
C PHE A 829 -20.01 18.56 14.44
N GLY A 830 -20.64 17.44 14.08
CA GLY A 830 -19.95 16.28 13.53
C GLY A 830 -19.29 16.56 12.17
N LEU A 831 -19.94 17.36 11.32
CA LEU A 831 -19.37 17.83 10.05
C LEU A 831 -18.15 18.74 10.25
N TRP A 832 -18.19 19.60 11.28
CA TRP A 832 -17.04 20.40 11.67
C TRP A 832 -15.87 19.51 12.10
N VAL A 833 -16.11 18.52 12.98
CA VAL A 833 -15.10 17.55 13.40
C VAL A 833 -14.54 16.76 12.21
N HIS A 834 -15.39 16.39 11.24
CA HIS A 834 -14.97 15.72 10.00
C HIS A 834 -14.04 16.59 9.17
N ARG A 835 -14.36 17.87 8.99
CA ARG A 835 -13.55 18.79 8.19
C ARG A 835 -12.13 18.98 8.76
N PHE A 836 -11.98 19.00 10.08
CA PHE A 836 -10.71 19.33 10.73
C PHE A 836 -9.92 18.13 11.25
N SER A 837 -10.57 17.01 11.58
CA SER A 837 -9.90 15.87 12.23
C SER A 837 -9.96 14.54 11.48
N TYR A 838 -10.74 14.43 10.40
CA TYR A 838 -10.73 13.21 9.57
C TYR A 838 -9.52 13.24 8.62
N TRP A 839 -8.47 12.55 9.05
CA TRP A 839 -7.17 12.44 8.38
C TRP A 839 -7.17 11.34 7.32
#